data_AF-A0A1R4HCY0-F1
#
_entry.id   AF-A0A1R4HCY0-F1
#
_cell.length_a   1.000
_cell.length_b   1.000
_cell.length_c   1.000
_cell.angle_alpha   90.00
_cell.angle_beta   90.00
_cell.angle_gamma   90.00
#
_symmetry.space_group_name_H-M   'P 1'
#
loop_
_entity.id
_entity.type
_entity.pdbx_description
1 polymer ?
#
loop_
_entity_poly.entity_id
_entity_poly.type
_entity_poly.pdbx_seq_one_letter_code
_entity_poly.pdbx_strand_id
1 'polypeptide(L)'
;MNPDEPEHNFPTAWHDKLQAFAIRVLGVQTARLLWQKYQPLLSADYQSLISPRYALNDILQLERLISTKQQAISLLKPYPHYPHYRLHFYSQQARYLDEFIPVLENMGLRVMDQVQFSFNVDGVSVSLKSFTIKSAHLPSHPLNLIKNHLLTAIERVMQGQVENDALNKLCVLAGLNWQACDLLRAYRNYYLQLGYRTTRASVHHALLNNPDVALALYQYFDARFKPDPDWQDPVFREEQVLFPLRLRILDNLASVADINDDRILRTLFNLIDATVRCNFHQRCTADDYFIAFKINSLGVIDMPTPKPYCEIYVHAIDMEGIHLRGGKIARGGIRWSDRLDDFRTEILDLMQTQINKNALIIPTGAKGGFVVKDNTSRQDFKAAGKKAYSRLIRGMLDLTDNFIDNNHINPKDLVIYDDPDPYLVVAADKGTAQFSDSANAIAAEYGFWLGDAFASGGSYGYDHKALGITARGAWVCIQRHFRELGKDIQRHPFTVIGIGSMDGDVFGNGMLLSPCIRLLAAFSGQHIFIDPTPPQSDAAFKERQRLFELAGSNWDDYDRSLISKGGGVYLRSAKDIPVSDELKRWLGIRYKSIDGEALIRALLVTPVELLWLGGIGTYVKASTEKHEEVGDRGNDTVRVNASELGATVVGEGANLGFTQQARIEYSLRGGRINTDAVDNSAGVDTSDHEVNLKILLNSLQKKQRVADYHTLFTDMTDAVCQLVLADNVAQSLCLSLEQLRCAENPALFLQLAEHLEAAGVLDRAVQCFASNKDILTRPGQVISRPELADLMAASKMYLAQQLQDQADLLQDDCYERYCQAYFPVQLRTGFKAYLSGHALATEIKATVISNLIINQAGCGFLGLIFDTDGNIITAIDCYLAFDQILQADALRQAIAELDNQIPAAQQYQLLNQLEHRLISFCRWALLHGREIRPDASTINVYSAYLNAYKTYINQHRSEQEQAQHQHPLAQLPAALAQKWGVIDAIHNFPYWVSLTEETQQDFTLILALLDEVTHRLAVNDIQQQIAAIALRDNWESLVVHDLQEDMQHYIGQIVKKILASSLKTCGDYFTLPEVQQRLTSYQQVYLDIQQTAPRVLLPYVVLVRAMAHVLGKK
;
A
#
# COMPACT_ATOMS: atom_id res chain seq x y z
N MET A 1 7.56 -87.70 8.96
CA MET A 1 7.00 -88.64 7.97
C MET A 1 7.70 -88.40 6.65
N ASN A 2 8.02 -89.49 5.95
CA ASN A 2 8.99 -89.64 4.86
C ASN A 2 8.98 -88.55 3.78
N PRO A 3 10.16 -88.06 3.35
CA PRO A 3 10.37 -87.35 2.10
C PRO A 3 11.01 -88.31 1.08
N ASP A 4 10.22 -88.96 0.23
CA ASP A 4 10.69 -89.60 -1.01
C ASP A 4 9.50 -90.18 -1.77
N GLU A 5 8.88 -89.35 -2.62
CA GLU A 5 8.14 -89.83 -3.79
C GLU A 5 8.25 -88.75 -4.89
N PRO A 6 8.81 -89.08 -6.08
CA PRO A 6 8.91 -88.13 -7.18
C PRO A 6 7.59 -88.11 -7.95
N GLU A 7 6.72 -87.14 -7.68
CA GLU A 7 5.64 -86.83 -8.61
C GLU A 7 6.25 -86.33 -9.93
N HIS A 8 6.07 -87.14 -10.98
CA HIS A 8 6.31 -86.79 -12.37
C HIS A 8 5.44 -85.56 -12.76
N ASN A 9 6.00 -84.37 -12.55
CA ASN A 9 5.40 -83.13 -12.98
C ASN A 9 5.73 -82.93 -14.47
N PHE A 10 4.89 -83.43 -15.37
CA PHE A 10 4.89 -82.97 -16.76
C PHE A 10 4.80 -81.43 -16.76
N PRO A 11 5.61 -80.69 -17.53
CA PRO A 11 5.44 -79.25 -17.65
C PRO A 11 4.05 -78.98 -18.26
N THR A 12 3.06 -78.75 -17.40
CA THR A 12 1.75 -78.22 -17.79
C THR A 12 1.99 -76.97 -18.62
N ALA A 13 1.45 -76.95 -19.84
CA ALA A 13 1.72 -75.88 -20.79
C ALA A 13 1.35 -74.54 -20.13
N TRP A 14 2.14 -73.49 -20.39
CA TRP A 14 1.92 -72.14 -19.84
C TRP A 14 0.44 -71.69 -19.94
N HIS A 15 -0.17 -72.10 -21.05
CA HIS A 15 -1.57 -71.92 -21.39
C HIS A 15 -2.55 -72.58 -20.40
N ASP A 16 -2.34 -73.84 -20.02
CA ASP A 16 -3.20 -74.57 -19.08
C ASP A 16 -3.19 -73.90 -17.70
N LYS A 17 -2.01 -73.43 -17.27
CA LYS A 17 -1.86 -72.68 -16.02
C LYS A 17 -2.60 -71.35 -16.07
N LEU A 18 -2.50 -70.59 -17.17
CA LEU A 18 -3.23 -69.32 -17.33
C LEU A 18 -4.74 -69.56 -17.29
N GLN A 19 -5.22 -70.58 -18.00
CA GLN A 19 -6.63 -70.95 -18.01
C GLN A 19 -7.12 -71.36 -16.60
N ALA A 20 -6.36 -72.19 -15.88
CA ALA A 20 -6.69 -72.56 -14.50
C ALA A 20 -6.71 -71.36 -13.55
N PHE A 21 -5.74 -70.43 -13.66
CA PHE A 21 -5.73 -69.19 -12.89
C PHE A 21 -6.93 -68.29 -13.23
N ALA A 22 -7.25 -68.13 -14.52
CA ALA A 22 -8.39 -67.32 -14.96
C ALA A 22 -9.71 -67.88 -14.42
N ILE A 23 -9.91 -69.20 -14.49
CA ILE A 23 -11.11 -69.86 -13.95
C ILE A 23 -11.23 -69.63 -12.44
N ARG A 24 -10.11 -69.76 -11.72
CA ARG A 24 -10.09 -69.56 -10.26
C ARG A 24 -10.44 -68.12 -9.85
N VAL A 25 -10.02 -67.12 -10.62
CA VAL A 25 -10.19 -65.70 -10.27
C VAL A 25 -11.51 -65.11 -10.80
N LEU A 26 -11.92 -65.49 -12.01
CA LEU A 26 -13.03 -64.84 -12.74
C LEU A 26 -14.26 -65.74 -12.94
N GLY A 27 -14.18 -67.01 -12.55
CA GLY A 27 -15.21 -68.02 -12.83
C GLY A 27 -15.13 -68.60 -14.24
N VAL A 28 -15.76 -69.77 -14.45
CA VAL A 28 -15.59 -70.60 -15.67
C VAL A 28 -16.01 -69.86 -16.95
N GLN A 29 -17.15 -69.16 -16.94
CA GLN A 29 -17.70 -68.52 -18.13
C GLN A 29 -16.82 -67.35 -18.62
N THR A 30 -16.53 -66.37 -17.74
CA THR A 30 -15.70 -65.21 -18.04
C THR A 30 -14.28 -65.60 -18.44
N ALA A 31 -13.69 -66.56 -17.73
CA ALA A 31 -12.36 -67.06 -18.03
C ALA A 31 -12.28 -67.68 -19.43
N ARG A 32 -13.30 -68.46 -19.84
CA ARG A 32 -13.33 -69.09 -21.17
C ARG A 32 -13.42 -68.07 -22.31
N LEU A 33 -14.19 -67.00 -22.13
CA LEU A 33 -14.31 -65.92 -23.12
C LEU A 33 -13.00 -65.15 -23.29
N LEU A 34 -12.39 -64.69 -22.19
CA LEU A 34 -11.10 -63.99 -22.24
C LEU A 34 -9.98 -64.91 -22.75
N TRP A 35 -10.03 -66.19 -22.40
CA TRP A 35 -9.10 -67.19 -22.90
C TRP A 35 -9.14 -67.29 -24.42
N GLN A 36 -10.32 -67.51 -25.01
CA GLN A 36 -10.48 -67.62 -26.47
C GLN A 36 -10.02 -66.35 -27.19
N LYS A 37 -10.24 -65.19 -26.57
CA LYS A 37 -9.86 -63.89 -27.11
C LYS A 37 -8.35 -63.64 -27.11
N TYR A 38 -7.67 -63.94 -26.01
CA TYR A 38 -6.26 -63.55 -25.81
C TYR A 38 -5.24 -64.65 -26.11
N GLN A 39 -5.62 -65.93 -26.02
CA GLN A 39 -4.70 -67.04 -26.30
C GLN A 39 -3.93 -66.93 -27.63
N PRO A 40 -4.52 -66.55 -28.78
CA PRO A 40 -3.77 -66.42 -30.03
C PRO A 40 -2.84 -65.19 -30.06
N LEU A 41 -3.00 -64.23 -29.14
CA LEU A 41 -2.28 -62.96 -29.12
C LEU A 41 -1.01 -63.00 -28.24
N LEU A 42 -0.83 -64.04 -27.43
CA LEU A 42 0.27 -64.16 -26.48
C LEU A 42 1.45 -64.90 -27.13
N SER A 43 2.42 -64.17 -27.68
CA SER A 43 3.57 -64.75 -28.39
C SER A 43 4.47 -65.63 -27.50
N ALA A 44 5.31 -66.48 -28.11
CA ALA A 44 6.30 -67.28 -27.38
C ALA A 44 7.25 -66.40 -26.55
N ASP A 45 7.67 -65.25 -27.10
CA ASP A 45 8.50 -64.27 -26.39
C ASP A 45 7.80 -63.74 -25.14
N TYR A 46 6.51 -63.42 -25.23
CA TYR A 46 5.70 -63.01 -24.08
C TYR A 46 5.63 -64.10 -23.01
N GLN A 47 5.34 -65.34 -23.41
CA GLN A 47 5.22 -66.49 -22.50
C GLN A 47 6.54 -66.80 -21.77
N SER A 48 7.68 -66.57 -22.43
CA SER A 48 9.01 -66.79 -21.83
C SER A 48 9.35 -65.78 -20.72
N LEU A 49 8.76 -64.58 -20.78
CA LEU A 49 9.09 -63.45 -19.89
C LEU A 49 8.02 -63.17 -18.81
N ILE A 50 6.76 -63.57 -19.04
CA ILE A 50 5.63 -63.28 -18.16
C ILE A 50 5.02 -64.59 -17.65
N SER A 51 4.93 -64.73 -16.32
CA SER A 51 4.27 -65.91 -15.74
C SER A 51 2.74 -65.90 -16.00
N PRO A 52 2.08 -67.07 -16.08
CA PRO A 52 0.64 -67.17 -16.30
C PRO A 52 -0.20 -66.34 -15.31
N ARG A 53 0.25 -66.22 -14.05
CA ARG A 53 -0.43 -65.42 -13.03
C ARG A 53 -0.47 -63.92 -13.39
N TYR A 54 0.62 -63.39 -13.95
CA TYR A 54 0.70 -61.98 -14.33
C TYR A 54 0.04 -61.69 -15.66
N ALA A 55 0.08 -62.65 -16.59
CA ALA A 55 -0.62 -62.52 -17.87
C ALA A 55 -2.12 -62.30 -17.70
N LEU A 56 -2.75 -62.92 -16.68
CA LEU A 56 -4.15 -62.65 -16.37
C LEU A 56 -4.39 -61.18 -15.97
N ASN A 57 -3.49 -60.59 -15.17
CA ASN A 57 -3.55 -59.17 -14.83
C ASN A 57 -3.37 -58.29 -16.07
N ASP A 58 -2.43 -58.64 -16.95
CA ASP A 58 -2.23 -57.93 -18.21
C ASP A 58 -3.49 -57.96 -19.10
N ILE A 59 -4.12 -59.13 -19.25
CA ILE A 59 -5.40 -59.29 -19.97
C ILE A 59 -6.49 -58.37 -19.40
N LEU A 60 -6.64 -58.32 -18.07
CA LEU A 60 -7.63 -57.46 -17.43
C LEU A 60 -7.35 -55.97 -17.65
N GLN A 61 -6.08 -55.56 -17.63
CA GLN A 61 -5.70 -54.17 -17.92
C GLN A 61 -5.91 -53.81 -19.40
N LEU A 62 -5.65 -54.74 -20.32
CA LEU A 62 -5.93 -54.55 -21.74
C LEU A 62 -7.43 -54.43 -22.04
N GLU A 63 -8.28 -55.28 -21.43
CA GLU A 63 -9.74 -55.14 -21.53
C GLU A 63 -10.24 -53.80 -20.99
N ARG A 64 -9.70 -53.35 -19.85
CA ARG A 64 -10.01 -52.03 -19.30
C ARG A 64 -9.59 -50.92 -20.25
N LEU A 65 -8.36 -50.96 -20.77
CA LEU A 65 -7.86 -49.98 -21.74
C LEU A 65 -8.73 -49.92 -23.00
N ILE A 66 -9.20 -51.06 -23.52
CA ILE A 66 -10.04 -51.10 -24.73
C ILE A 66 -11.42 -50.49 -24.45
N SER A 67 -12.03 -50.84 -23.32
CA SER A 67 -13.38 -50.38 -22.95
C SER A 67 -13.44 -48.91 -22.52
N THR A 68 -12.46 -48.42 -21.75
CA THR A 68 -12.47 -47.06 -21.20
C THR A 68 -11.57 -46.09 -21.97
N LYS A 69 -10.68 -46.58 -22.83
CA LYS A 69 -9.59 -45.83 -23.48
C LYS A 69 -8.63 -45.16 -22.48
N GLN A 70 -8.65 -45.56 -21.21
CA GLN A 70 -7.74 -45.03 -20.19
C GLN A 70 -6.46 -45.86 -20.14
N GLN A 71 -5.32 -45.19 -20.20
CA GLN A 71 -4.02 -45.80 -19.96
C GLN A 71 -3.96 -46.36 -18.53
N ALA A 72 -3.15 -47.39 -18.34
CA ALA A 72 -2.96 -48.01 -17.03
C ALA A 72 -1.48 -48.27 -16.77
N ILE A 73 -1.14 -48.34 -15.49
CA ILE A 73 0.20 -48.71 -15.03
C ILE A 73 0.05 -49.80 -13.97
N SER A 74 0.86 -50.86 -14.05
CA SER A 74 0.87 -51.91 -13.04
C SER A 74 2.28 -52.25 -12.57
N LEU A 75 2.39 -52.54 -11.27
CA LEU A 75 3.64 -52.97 -10.64
C LEU A 75 3.53 -54.45 -10.23
N LEU A 76 4.47 -55.24 -10.74
CA LEU A 76 4.60 -56.67 -10.52
C LEU A 76 5.90 -56.98 -9.79
N LYS A 77 5.90 -58.00 -8.92
CA LYS A 77 7.11 -58.52 -8.27
C LYS A 77 7.34 -59.96 -8.72
N PRO A 78 7.91 -60.18 -9.92
CA PRO A 78 7.96 -61.51 -10.53
C PRO A 78 8.82 -62.50 -9.74
N TYR A 79 9.80 -62.01 -8.98
CA TYR A 79 10.68 -62.84 -8.16
C TYR A 79 10.60 -62.41 -6.68
N PRO A 80 10.02 -63.21 -5.79
CA PRO A 80 9.86 -62.85 -4.37
C PRO A 80 11.17 -62.51 -3.66
N HIS A 81 12.26 -63.20 -4.04
CA HIS A 81 13.58 -63.14 -3.41
C HIS A 81 14.55 -62.11 -4.01
N TYR A 82 14.20 -61.48 -5.13
CA TYR A 82 15.02 -60.43 -5.73
C TYR A 82 14.33 -59.06 -5.58
N PRO A 83 15.08 -57.96 -5.39
CA PRO A 83 14.53 -56.61 -5.30
C PRO A 83 14.17 -56.03 -6.68
N HIS A 84 13.81 -56.88 -7.64
CA HIS A 84 13.45 -56.50 -8.99
C HIS A 84 11.94 -56.53 -9.15
N TYR A 85 11.41 -55.47 -9.74
CA TYR A 85 10.00 -55.31 -10.05
C TYR A 85 9.82 -55.12 -11.54
N ARG A 86 8.62 -55.37 -12.04
CA ARG A 86 8.23 -55.05 -13.40
C ARG A 86 7.16 -53.99 -13.41
N LEU A 87 7.42 -52.90 -14.10
CA LEU A 87 6.49 -51.79 -14.28
C LEU A 87 5.92 -51.86 -15.70
N HIS A 88 4.63 -52.14 -15.79
CA HIS A 88 3.90 -52.31 -17.03
C HIS A 88 3.10 -51.05 -17.35
N PHE A 89 3.25 -50.51 -18.55
CA PHE A 89 2.46 -49.41 -19.09
C PHE A 89 1.60 -49.92 -20.24
N TYR A 90 0.29 -49.72 -20.15
CA TYR A 90 -0.67 -50.12 -21.18
C TYR A 90 -1.20 -48.87 -21.89
N SER A 91 -1.04 -48.81 -23.22
CA SER A 91 -1.41 -47.63 -24.02
C SER A 91 -1.85 -47.99 -25.44
N GLN A 92 -2.84 -47.28 -25.98
CA GLN A 92 -3.21 -47.29 -27.40
C GLN A 92 -2.32 -46.38 -28.25
N GLN A 93 -1.60 -45.44 -27.63
CA GLN A 93 -0.69 -44.51 -28.31
C GLN A 93 0.74 -45.03 -28.26
N ALA A 94 1.46 -44.89 -29.37
CA ALA A 94 2.89 -45.09 -29.41
C ALA A 94 3.58 -43.95 -28.64
N ARG A 95 4.23 -44.29 -27.53
CA ARG A 95 5.14 -43.40 -26.79
C ARG A 95 6.57 -43.91 -26.92
N TYR A 96 7.57 -43.04 -26.89
CA TYR A 96 8.99 -43.40 -27.04
C TYR A 96 9.72 -43.42 -25.69
N LEU A 97 10.93 -43.99 -25.65
CA LEU A 97 11.65 -44.22 -24.39
C LEU A 97 12.03 -42.92 -23.67
N ASP A 98 12.35 -41.88 -24.42
CA ASP A 98 12.64 -40.52 -23.95
C ASP A 98 11.47 -39.89 -23.17
N GLU A 99 10.24 -40.38 -23.33
CA GLU A 99 9.10 -39.96 -22.52
C GLU A 99 9.02 -40.67 -21.15
N PHE A 100 9.52 -41.92 -21.05
CA PHE A 100 9.43 -42.73 -19.81
C PHE A 100 10.65 -42.57 -18.92
N ILE A 101 11.85 -42.60 -19.51
CA ILE A 101 13.11 -42.66 -18.74
C ILE A 101 13.25 -41.48 -17.78
N PRO A 102 13.01 -40.21 -18.18
CA PRO A 102 13.08 -39.07 -17.24
C PRO A 102 12.11 -39.20 -16.07
N VAL A 103 10.89 -39.69 -16.31
CA VAL A 103 9.89 -39.92 -15.24
C VAL A 103 10.37 -40.98 -14.26
N LEU A 104 10.87 -42.11 -14.75
CA LEU A 104 11.34 -43.21 -13.90
C LEU A 104 12.59 -42.81 -13.11
N GLU A 105 13.51 -42.07 -13.72
CA GLU A 105 14.70 -41.54 -13.05
C GLU A 105 14.33 -40.55 -11.93
N ASN A 106 13.43 -39.62 -12.22
CA ASN A 106 12.92 -38.68 -11.23
C ASN A 106 12.06 -39.32 -10.15
N MET A 107 11.53 -40.53 -10.35
CA MET A 107 10.91 -41.35 -9.29
C MET A 107 11.94 -42.11 -8.45
N GLY A 108 13.23 -42.04 -8.77
CA GLY A 108 14.28 -42.75 -8.05
C GLY A 108 14.34 -44.23 -8.42
N LEU A 109 13.89 -44.59 -9.62
CA LEU A 109 13.89 -45.96 -10.13
C LEU A 109 15.03 -46.15 -11.12
N ARG A 110 15.79 -47.24 -10.95
CA ARG A 110 16.79 -47.68 -11.93
C ARG A 110 16.16 -48.69 -12.89
N VAL A 111 16.15 -48.35 -14.17
CA VAL A 111 15.73 -49.25 -15.25
C VAL A 111 16.89 -50.20 -15.59
N MET A 112 16.63 -51.51 -15.54
CA MET A 112 17.61 -52.56 -15.80
C MET A 112 17.46 -53.17 -17.19
N ASP A 113 16.22 -53.30 -17.64
CA ASP A 113 15.84 -53.95 -18.89
C ASP A 113 14.46 -53.45 -19.33
N GLN A 114 14.17 -53.51 -20.63
CA GLN A 114 12.91 -53.08 -21.21
C GLN A 114 12.48 -54.02 -22.33
N VAL A 115 11.20 -54.42 -22.29
CA VAL A 115 10.56 -55.17 -23.36
C VAL A 115 9.24 -54.51 -23.76
N GLN A 116 8.80 -54.71 -25.01
CA GLN A 116 7.54 -54.19 -25.51
C GLN A 116 6.78 -55.31 -26.23
N PHE A 117 5.48 -55.37 -25.98
CA PHE A 117 4.55 -56.25 -26.67
C PHE A 117 3.45 -55.41 -27.30
N SER A 118 3.05 -55.75 -28.52
CA SER A 118 1.95 -55.12 -29.22
C SER A 118 0.89 -56.17 -29.50
N PHE A 119 -0.35 -55.85 -29.15
CA PHE A 119 -1.51 -56.72 -29.36
C PHE A 119 -2.50 -56.01 -30.27
N ASN A 120 -3.17 -56.78 -31.13
CA ASN A 120 -4.35 -56.32 -31.86
C ASN A 120 -5.54 -57.10 -31.32
N VAL A 121 -6.35 -56.44 -30.50
CA VAL A 121 -7.48 -57.04 -29.81
C VAL A 121 -8.76 -56.45 -30.42
N ASP A 122 -9.55 -57.28 -31.08
CA ASP A 122 -10.80 -56.87 -31.76
C ASP A 122 -10.64 -55.66 -32.71
N GLY A 123 -9.49 -55.55 -33.40
CA GLY A 123 -9.19 -54.44 -34.31
C GLY A 123 -8.59 -53.19 -33.63
N VAL A 124 -8.44 -53.19 -32.30
CA VAL A 124 -7.80 -52.10 -31.54
C VAL A 124 -6.34 -52.47 -31.27
N SER A 125 -5.41 -51.63 -31.74
CA SER A 125 -3.99 -51.79 -31.42
C SER A 125 -3.69 -51.26 -30.02
N VAL A 126 -3.12 -52.12 -29.18
CA VAL A 126 -2.71 -51.80 -27.81
C VAL A 126 -1.27 -52.25 -27.60
N SER A 127 -0.51 -51.46 -26.83
CA SER A 127 0.88 -51.74 -26.51
C SER A 127 1.05 -51.92 -25.00
N LEU A 128 1.88 -52.88 -24.64
CA LEU A 128 2.39 -53.10 -23.29
C LEU A 128 3.89 -52.84 -23.31
N LYS A 129 4.33 -51.78 -22.64
CA LYS A 129 5.75 -51.56 -22.34
C LYS A 129 6.05 -52.02 -20.94
N SER A 130 7.04 -52.89 -20.78
CA SER A 130 7.38 -53.53 -19.53
C SER A 130 8.84 -53.22 -19.18
N PHE A 131 9.04 -52.51 -18.07
CA PHE A 131 10.35 -52.13 -17.55
C PHE A 131 10.71 -52.98 -16.35
N THR A 132 11.86 -53.63 -16.38
CA THR A 132 12.45 -54.25 -15.18
C THR A 132 13.16 -53.16 -14.40
N ILE A 133 12.70 -52.92 -13.17
CA ILE A 133 13.17 -51.81 -12.33
C ILE A 133 13.61 -52.28 -10.94
N LYS A 134 14.46 -51.47 -10.30
CA LYS A 134 14.76 -51.53 -8.87
C LYS A 134 14.89 -50.12 -8.31
N SER A 135 14.90 -49.96 -6.98
CA SER A 135 15.24 -48.66 -6.38
C SER A 135 16.66 -48.25 -6.78
N ALA A 136 16.86 -46.98 -7.15
CA ALA A 136 18.15 -46.44 -7.54
C ALA A 136 19.06 -46.16 -6.32
N HIS A 137 18.48 -45.94 -5.15
CA HIS A 137 19.16 -45.59 -3.91
C HIS A 137 18.73 -46.53 -2.77
N LEU A 138 19.65 -46.83 -1.86
CA LEU A 138 19.41 -47.60 -0.64
C LEU A 138 19.95 -46.80 0.56
N PRO A 139 19.25 -46.75 1.71
CA PRO A 139 17.96 -47.40 1.98
C PRO A 139 16.78 -46.74 1.23
N SER A 140 15.71 -47.50 0.98
CA SER A 140 14.47 -47.02 0.37
C SER A 140 13.27 -47.83 0.87
N HIS A 141 12.06 -47.29 0.76
CA HIS A 141 10.86 -48.07 1.06
C HIS A 141 10.68 -49.24 0.07
N PRO A 142 10.22 -50.41 0.54
CA PRO A 142 9.87 -51.51 -0.35
C PRO A 142 8.75 -51.09 -1.33
N LEU A 143 8.99 -51.19 -2.64
CA LEU A 143 8.07 -50.68 -3.67
C LEU A 143 6.67 -51.31 -3.62
N ASN A 144 6.52 -52.50 -3.03
CA ASN A 144 5.22 -53.14 -2.82
C ASN A 144 4.38 -52.47 -1.72
N LEU A 145 5.01 -51.85 -0.72
CA LEU A 145 4.29 -51.13 0.34
C LEU A 145 3.80 -49.76 -0.15
N ILE A 146 4.57 -49.10 -1.02
CA ILE A 146 4.25 -47.80 -1.62
C ILE A 146 3.61 -47.91 -3.01
N LYS A 147 3.18 -49.11 -3.41
CA LYS A 147 2.75 -49.42 -4.78
C LYS A 147 1.73 -48.41 -5.31
N ASN A 148 0.70 -48.09 -4.54
CA ASN A 148 -0.36 -47.20 -4.98
C ASN A 148 0.15 -45.76 -5.14
N HIS A 149 0.89 -45.24 -4.16
CA HIS A 149 1.50 -43.90 -4.23
C HIS A 149 2.40 -43.77 -5.45
N LEU A 150 3.28 -44.76 -5.68
CA LEU A 150 4.21 -44.77 -6.79
C LEU A 150 3.49 -44.81 -8.15
N LEU A 151 2.53 -45.71 -8.32
CA LEU A 151 1.79 -45.83 -9.58
C LEU A 151 1.00 -44.58 -9.91
N THR A 152 0.30 -44.01 -8.92
CA THR A 152 -0.45 -42.76 -9.11
C THR A 152 0.49 -41.59 -9.40
N ALA A 153 1.64 -41.49 -8.73
CA ALA A 153 2.61 -40.43 -8.99
C ALA A 153 3.14 -40.49 -10.44
N ILE A 154 3.50 -41.68 -10.92
CA ILE A 154 3.95 -41.88 -12.31
C ILE A 154 2.85 -41.50 -13.29
N GLU A 155 1.61 -41.92 -13.03
CA GLU A 155 0.46 -41.58 -13.87
C GLU A 155 0.24 -40.06 -13.96
N ARG A 156 0.23 -39.35 -12.84
CA ARG A 156 0.01 -37.89 -12.79
C ARG A 156 1.12 -37.11 -13.49
N VAL A 157 2.38 -37.51 -13.31
CA VAL A 157 3.53 -36.91 -14.02
C VAL A 157 3.43 -37.16 -15.53
N MET A 158 3.08 -38.38 -15.96
CA MET A 158 2.92 -38.71 -17.38
C MET A 158 1.71 -38.04 -18.05
N GLN A 159 0.73 -37.59 -17.26
CA GLN A 159 -0.41 -36.79 -17.71
C GLN A 159 -0.11 -35.27 -17.69
N GLY A 160 1.07 -34.85 -17.24
CA GLY A 160 1.45 -33.44 -17.14
C GLY A 160 0.72 -32.67 -16.04
N GLN A 161 0.18 -33.38 -15.02
CA GLN A 161 -0.57 -32.77 -13.92
C GLN A 161 0.32 -32.41 -12.73
N VAL A 162 1.57 -32.89 -12.71
CA VAL A 162 2.58 -32.64 -11.65
C VAL A 162 3.94 -32.48 -12.31
N GLU A 163 4.83 -31.67 -11.71
CA GLU A 163 6.17 -31.41 -12.23
C GLU A 163 7.01 -32.71 -12.27
N ASN A 164 7.75 -32.91 -13.36
CA ASN A 164 8.71 -34.00 -13.49
C ASN A 164 10.10 -33.56 -13.03
N ASP A 165 10.32 -33.47 -11.71
CA ASP A 165 11.61 -33.08 -11.12
C ASP A 165 12.13 -34.12 -10.10
N ALA A 166 13.32 -33.86 -9.56
CA ALA A 166 14.00 -34.76 -8.64
C ALA A 166 13.28 -34.99 -7.30
N LEU A 167 12.35 -34.12 -6.87
CA LEU A 167 11.61 -34.31 -5.61
C LEU A 167 10.64 -35.49 -5.68
N ASN A 168 10.28 -35.95 -6.88
CA ASN A 168 9.47 -37.16 -7.05
C ASN A 168 10.17 -38.42 -6.46
N LYS A 169 11.50 -38.38 -6.26
CA LYS A 169 12.24 -39.46 -5.58
C LYS A 169 11.79 -39.66 -4.14
N LEU A 170 11.22 -38.64 -3.48
CA LEU A 170 10.68 -38.75 -2.12
C LEU A 170 9.53 -39.77 -2.02
N CYS A 171 8.84 -40.09 -3.12
CA CYS A 171 7.89 -41.20 -3.13
C CYS A 171 8.53 -42.54 -2.77
N VAL A 172 9.77 -42.78 -3.24
CA VAL A 172 10.52 -44.02 -2.98
C VAL A 172 11.39 -43.89 -1.72
N LEU A 173 11.98 -42.72 -1.47
CA LEU A 173 12.88 -42.48 -0.35
C LEU A 173 12.15 -42.33 0.99
N ALA A 174 11.02 -41.61 1.01
CA ALA A 174 10.28 -41.24 2.23
C ALA A 174 8.84 -41.80 2.26
N GLY A 175 8.41 -42.51 1.21
CA GLY A 175 7.06 -43.09 1.13
C GLY A 175 5.93 -42.07 0.90
N LEU A 176 6.28 -40.82 0.59
CA LEU A 176 5.33 -39.74 0.36
C LEU A 176 4.47 -40.00 -0.89
N ASN A 177 3.21 -39.56 -0.87
CA ASN A 177 2.40 -39.49 -2.09
C ASN A 177 2.82 -38.27 -2.94
N TRP A 178 2.30 -38.17 -4.16
CA TRP A 178 2.69 -37.09 -5.07
C TRP A 178 2.23 -35.72 -4.57
N GLN A 179 1.09 -35.61 -3.87
CA GLN A 179 0.60 -34.35 -3.30
C GLN A 179 1.53 -33.83 -2.22
N ALA A 180 2.04 -34.69 -1.33
CA ALA A 180 3.01 -34.31 -0.30
C ALA A 180 4.35 -33.88 -0.92
N CYS A 181 4.78 -34.53 -2.01
CA CYS A 181 5.96 -34.09 -2.76
C CYS A 181 5.73 -32.71 -3.39
N ASP A 182 4.53 -32.45 -3.92
CA ASP A 182 4.19 -31.15 -4.52
C ASP A 182 4.01 -30.03 -3.50
N LEU A 183 3.57 -30.35 -2.28
CA LEU A 183 3.59 -29.42 -1.15
C LEU A 183 5.02 -28.97 -0.80
N LEU A 184 5.95 -29.91 -0.65
CA LEU A 184 7.35 -29.58 -0.41
C LEU A 184 7.95 -28.81 -1.58
N ARG A 185 7.49 -29.09 -2.81
CA ARG A 185 7.83 -28.32 -4.01
C ARG A 185 7.34 -26.87 -3.92
N ALA A 186 6.11 -26.65 -3.46
CA ALA A 186 5.54 -25.32 -3.27
C ALA A 186 6.35 -24.50 -2.24
N TYR A 187 6.68 -25.09 -1.08
CA TYR A 187 7.55 -24.43 -0.09
C TYR A 187 8.97 -24.19 -0.62
N ARG A 188 9.52 -25.11 -1.41
CA ARG A 188 10.81 -24.91 -2.08
C ARG A 188 10.74 -23.73 -3.07
N ASN A 189 9.67 -23.59 -3.84
CA ASN A 189 9.52 -22.48 -4.78
C ASN A 189 9.42 -21.14 -4.03
N TYR A 190 8.62 -21.08 -2.98
CA TYR A 190 8.54 -19.90 -2.12
C TYR A 190 9.88 -19.57 -1.45
N TYR A 191 10.62 -20.57 -0.95
CA TYR A 191 11.95 -20.38 -0.37
C TYR A 191 12.91 -19.70 -1.36
N LEU A 192 12.88 -20.07 -2.65
CA LEU A 192 13.74 -19.44 -3.66
C LEU A 192 13.36 -17.98 -3.93
N GLN A 193 12.09 -17.61 -3.78
CA GLN A 193 11.59 -16.24 -3.93
C GLN A 193 12.05 -15.29 -2.79
N LEU A 194 12.59 -15.82 -1.69
CA LEU A 194 13.15 -15.00 -0.61
C LEU A 194 14.57 -14.47 -0.94
N GLY A 195 15.13 -14.78 -2.10
CA GLY A 195 16.39 -14.19 -2.57
C GLY A 195 17.66 -14.76 -1.93
N TYR A 196 17.59 -15.95 -1.32
CA TYR A 196 18.78 -16.63 -0.81
C TYR A 196 19.75 -16.99 -1.94
N ARG A 197 21.06 -17.05 -1.64
CA ARG A 197 22.10 -17.59 -2.55
C ARG A 197 22.04 -19.12 -2.64
N THR A 198 20.84 -19.68 -2.82
CA THR A 198 20.57 -21.12 -2.81
C THR A 198 19.91 -21.49 -4.13
N THR A 199 20.35 -22.58 -4.74
CA THR A 199 19.78 -23.05 -6.01
C THR A 199 18.67 -24.06 -5.79
N ARG A 200 17.78 -24.21 -6.77
CA ARG A 200 16.78 -25.30 -6.82
C ARG A 200 17.42 -26.67 -6.52
N ALA A 201 18.59 -26.94 -7.11
CA ALA A 201 19.33 -28.17 -6.91
C ALA A 201 19.81 -28.36 -5.46
N SER A 202 20.17 -27.29 -4.75
CA SER A 202 20.60 -27.35 -3.35
C SER A 202 19.44 -27.73 -2.43
N VAL A 203 18.25 -27.16 -2.66
CA VAL A 203 17.06 -27.52 -1.86
C VAL A 203 16.61 -28.96 -2.16
N HIS A 204 16.69 -29.39 -3.43
CA HIS A 204 16.48 -30.79 -3.80
C HIS A 204 17.47 -31.70 -3.06
N HIS A 205 18.76 -31.37 -3.08
CA HIS A 205 19.79 -32.14 -2.39
C HIS A 205 19.50 -32.30 -0.90
N ALA A 206 19.18 -31.19 -0.21
CA ALA A 206 18.87 -31.20 1.22
C ALA A 206 17.69 -32.11 1.57
N LEU A 207 16.57 -32.02 0.82
CA LEU A 207 15.39 -32.86 1.05
C LEU A 207 15.63 -34.33 0.70
N LEU A 208 16.38 -34.61 -0.37
CA LEU A 208 16.61 -35.96 -0.87
C LEU A 208 17.64 -36.75 -0.05
N ASN A 209 18.65 -36.09 0.49
CA ASN A 209 19.65 -36.73 1.35
C ASN A 209 19.17 -36.92 2.79
N ASN A 210 18.13 -36.18 3.20
CA ASN A 210 17.55 -36.24 4.53
C ASN A 210 16.05 -36.61 4.46
N PRO A 211 15.70 -37.79 3.92
CA PRO A 211 14.29 -38.17 3.68
C PRO A 211 13.46 -38.29 4.96
N ASP A 212 14.08 -38.62 6.10
CA ASP A 212 13.40 -38.64 7.41
C ASP A 212 13.00 -37.23 7.87
N VAL A 213 13.82 -36.21 7.57
CA VAL A 213 13.45 -34.80 7.79
C VAL A 213 12.32 -34.41 6.85
N ALA A 214 12.42 -34.72 5.55
CA ALA A 214 11.36 -34.42 4.58
C ALA A 214 10.00 -35.03 4.97
N LEU A 215 10.00 -36.28 5.45
CA LEU A 215 8.81 -36.95 5.98
C LEU A 215 8.29 -36.23 7.23
N ALA A 216 9.17 -35.90 8.17
CA ALA A 216 8.78 -35.21 9.42
C ALA A 216 8.21 -33.81 9.14
N LEU A 217 8.77 -33.06 8.19
CA LEU A 217 8.24 -31.76 7.73
C LEU A 217 6.81 -31.90 7.18
N TYR A 218 6.57 -32.91 6.31
CA TYR A 218 5.22 -33.18 5.83
C TYR A 218 4.27 -33.60 6.95
N GLN A 219 4.70 -34.48 7.86
CA GLN A 219 3.87 -34.92 8.99
C GLN A 219 3.50 -33.77 9.92
N TYR A 220 4.43 -32.84 10.18
CA TYR A 220 4.17 -31.62 10.93
C TYR A 220 3.17 -30.72 10.22
N PHE A 221 3.36 -30.49 8.92
CA PHE A 221 2.40 -29.73 8.12
C PHE A 221 1.00 -30.37 8.13
N ASP A 222 0.92 -31.68 7.87
CA ASP A 222 -0.34 -32.44 7.81
C ASP A 222 -1.07 -32.34 9.15
N ALA A 223 -0.37 -32.54 10.27
CA ALA A 223 -0.93 -32.37 11.61
C ALA A 223 -1.42 -30.95 11.89
N ARG A 224 -0.73 -29.94 11.36
CA ARG A 224 -1.03 -28.53 11.57
C ARG A 224 -2.28 -28.08 10.82
N PHE A 225 -2.48 -28.53 9.58
CA PHE A 225 -3.54 -28.01 8.71
C PHE A 225 -4.67 -28.99 8.40
N LYS A 226 -4.58 -30.26 8.82
CA LYS A 226 -5.67 -31.22 8.63
C LYS A 226 -6.86 -30.86 9.52
N PRO A 227 -8.08 -30.69 8.96
CA PRO A 227 -9.30 -30.48 9.75
C PRO A 227 -9.73 -31.80 10.39
N ASP A 228 -9.09 -32.16 11.50
CA ASP A 228 -9.35 -33.38 12.26
C ASP A 228 -10.26 -33.11 13.47
N PRO A 229 -11.43 -33.77 13.59
CA PRO A 229 -12.34 -33.60 14.74
C PRO A 229 -11.69 -33.85 16.10
N ASP A 230 -10.69 -34.73 16.17
CA ASP A 230 -10.00 -35.05 17.42
C ASP A 230 -9.00 -33.96 17.85
N TRP A 231 -8.70 -33.01 16.96
CA TRP A 231 -7.69 -31.95 17.18
C TRP A 231 -8.29 -30.53 17.09
N GLN A 232 -9.58 -30.39 17.39
CA GLN A 232 -10.27 -29.09 17.31
C GLN A 232 -9.82 -28.10 18.39
N ASP A 233 -9.44 -28.59 19.58
CA ASP A 233 -8.87 -27.75 20.63
C ASP A 233 -7.45 -27.29 20.24
N PRO A 234 -7.21 -25.98 20.05
CA PRO A 234 -5.91 -25.45 19.66
C PRO A 234 -4.80 -25.81 20.66
N VAL A 235 -5.10 -25.82 21.96
CA VAL A 235 -4.11 -26.12 23.00
C VAL A 235 -3.72 -27.60 22.93
N PHE A 236 -4.71 -28.49 22.82
CA PHE A 236 -4.45 -29.92 22.64
C PHE A 236 -3.62 -30.19 21.38
N ARG A 237 -3.99 -29.59 20.23
CA ARG A 237 -3.25 -29.76 18.98
C ARG A 237 -1.80 -29.30 19.13
N GLU A 238 -1.56 -28.15 19.75
CA GLU A 238 -0.20 -27.63 19.94
C GLU A 238 0.62 -28.55 20.86
N GLU A 239 0.10 -28.92 22.04
CA GLU A 239 0.87 -29.65 23.06
C GLU A 239 1.00 -31.14 22.77
N GLN A 240 -0.05 -31.80 22.28
CA GLN A 240 -0.10 -33.27 22.18
C GLN A 240 0.21 -33.78 20.77
N VAL A 241 0.01 -32.94 19.74
CA VAL A 241 0.21 -33.35 18.34
C VAL A 241 1.44 -32.67 17.75
N LEU A 242 1.49 -31.33 17.79
CA LEU A 242 2.55 -30.56 17.12
C LEU A 242 3.88 -30.59 17.88
N PHE A 243 3.86 -30.48 19.22
CA PHE A 243 5.09 -30.49 20.02
C PHE A 243 5.92 -31.78 19.86
N PRO A 244 5.36 -33.00 19.92
CA PRO A 244 6.14 -34.22 19.66
C PRO A 244 6.72 -34.28 18.24
N LEU A 245 5.99 -33.79 17.24
CA LEU A 245 6.47 -33.72 15.85
C LEU A 245 7.61 -32.70 15.70
N ARG A 246 7.52 -31.56 16.39
CA ARG A 246 8.57 -30.55 16.46
C ARG A 246 9.86 -31.12 17.07
N LEU A 247 9.77 -31.86 18.18
CA LEU A 247 10.92 -32.56 18.78
C LEU A 247 11.54 -33.56 17.80
N ARG A 248 10.71 -34.36 17.11
CA ARG A 248 11.19 -35.32 16.11
C ARG A 248 11.91 -34.63 14.94
N ILE A 249 11.41 -33.48 14.48
CA ILE A 249 12.11 -32.69 13.45
C ILE A 249 13.46 -32.22 13.98
N LEU A 250 13.53 -31.70 15.20
CA LEU A 250 14.79 -31.24 15.80
C LEU A 250 15.81 -32.37 15.96
N ASP A 251 15.37 -33.56 16.39
CA ASP A 251 16.22 -34.75 16.50
C ASP A 251 16.74 -35.21 15.13
N ASN A 252 15.87 -35.22 14.11
CA ASN A 252 16.28 -35.55 12.75
C ASN A 252 17.26 -34.52 12.18
N LEU A 253 17.02 -33.23 12.43
CA LEU A 253 17.92 -32.13 12.02
C LEU A 253 19.29 -32.23 12.69
N ALA A 254 19.37 -32.67 13.95
CA ALA A 254 20.63 -32.88 14.65
C ALA A 254 21.52 -33.97 13.99
N SER A 255 20.92 -34.84 13.17
CA SER A 255 21.61 -35.90 12.43
C SER A 255 22.01 -35.49 11.00
N VAL A 256 21.68 -34.26 10.56
CA VAL A 256 22.04 -33.76 9.23
C VAL A 256 23.53 -33.44 9.19
N ALA A 257 24.25 -34.13 8.30
CA ALA A 257 25.72 -34.03 8.23
C ALA A 257 26.21 -32.74 7.53
N ASP A 258 25.49 -32.26 6.52
CA ASP A 258 25.85 -31.07 5.75
C ASP A 258 25.19 -29.82 6.36
N ILE A 259 26.00 -28.81 6.67
CA ILE A 259 25.54 -27.58 7.34
C ILE A 259 24.62 -26.73 6.45
N ASN A 260 24.81 -26.78 5.14
CA ASN A 260 23.96 -26.07 4.20
C ASN A 260 22.61 -26.77 4.06
N ASP A 261 22.59 -28.10 4.04
CA ASP A 261 21.36 -28.89 4.11
C ASP A 261 20.59 -28.60 5.41
N ASP A 262 21.26 -28.58 6.58
CA ASP A 262 20.64 -28.27 7.88
C ASP A 262 20.00 -26.86 7.87
N ARG A 263 20.72 -25.86 7.38
CA ARG A 263 20.19 -24.49 7.24
C ARG A 263 18.94 -24.45 6.35
N ILE A 264 18.98 -25.07 5.17
CA ILE A 264 17.84 -25.12 4.25
C ILE A 264 16.63 -25.77 4.93
N LEU A 265 16.84 -26.93 5.57
CA LEU A 265 15.76 -27.69 6.21
C LEU A 265 15.17 -26.94 7.42
N ARG A 266 15.99 -26.22 8.19
CA ARG A 266 15.52 -25.33 9.27
C ARG A 266 14.69 -24.18 8.75
N THR A 267 15.10 -23.54 7.66
CA THR A 267 14.28 -22.48 7.05
C THR A 267 12.97 -23.05 6.51
N LEU A 268 12.97 -24.22 5.84
CA LEU A 268 11.74 -24.89 5.40
C LEU A 268 10.81 -25.23 6.57
N PHE A 269 11.37 -25.68 7.70
CA PHE A 269 10.60 -25.88 8.92
C PHE A 269 9.97 -24.57 9.43
N ASN A 270 10.75 -23.50 9.54
CA ASN A 270 10.23 -22.19 9.97
C ASN A 270 9.19 -21.61 9.00
N LEU A 271 9.31 -21.85 7.69
CA LEU A 271 8.28 -21.48 6.71
C LEU A 271 6.96 -22.22 6.94
N ILE A 272 7.00 -23.52 7.21
CA ILE A 272 5.79 -24.30 7.53
C ILE A 272 5.18 -23.82 8.85
N ASP A 273 6.01 -23.52 9.84
CA ASP A 273 5.59 -23.04 11.17
C ASP A 273 4.95 -21.65 11.10
N ALA A 274 5.52 -20.74 10.31
CA ALA A 274 5.02 -19.39 10.07
C ALA A 274 3.79 -19.34 9.15
N THR A 275 3.43 -20.44 8.47
CA THR A 275 2.15 -20.54 7.75
C THR A 275 1.00 -20.50 8.75
N VAL A 276 0.01 -19.64 8.50
CA VAL A 276 -1.17 -19.45 9.36
C VAL A 276 -2.44 -20.06 8.77
N ARG A 277 -2.50 -20.27 7.44
CA ARG A 277 -3.62 -20.91 6.73
C ARG A 277 -3.12 -21.63 5.47
N CYS A 278 -3.73 -22.76 5.10
CA CYS A 278 -3.41 -23.47 3.86
C CYS A 278 -4.60 -24.27 3.31
N ASN A 279 -4.85 -24.20 1.99
CA ASN A 279 -5.98 -24.86 1.34
C ASN A 279 -5.69 -26.32 0.91
N PHE A 280 -4.53 -26.87 1.25
CA PHE A 280 -4.06 -28.17 0.76
C PHE A 280 -5.09 -29.29 0.96
N HIS A 281 -5.67 -29.42 2.16
CA HIS A 281 -6.67 -30.45 2.46
C HIS A 281 -8.03 -30.22 1.79
N GLN A 282 -8.35 -28.97 1.44
CA GLN A 282 -9.55 -28.63 0.68
C GLN A 282 -9.41 -29.02 -0.79
N ARG A 283 -8.19 -28.90 -1.36
CA ARG A 283 -7.94 -29.06 -2.80
C ARG A 283 -7.21 -30.34 -3.22
N CYS A 284 -6.61 -31.10 -2.32
CA CYS A 284 -5.76 -32.26 -2.66
C CYS A 284 -6.47 -33.39 -3.44
N THR A 285 -7.80 -33.38 -3.48
CA THR A 285 -8.64 -34.30 -4.26
C THR A 285 -9.47 -33.61 -5.34
N ALA A 286 -9.34 -32.28 -5.51
CA ALA A 286 -10.08 -31.52 -6.51
C ALA A 286 -9.45 -31.68 -7.91
N ASP A 287 -10.28 -31.59 -8.95
CA ASP A 287 -9.81 -31.64 -10.34
C ASP A 287 -8.94 -30.40 -10.70
N ASP A 288 -9.29 -29.23 -10.17
CA ASP A 288 -8.47 -28.00 -10.25
C ASP A 288 -7.54 -27.89 -9.04
N TYR A 289 -6.60 -28.83 -8.96
CA TYR A 289 -5.58 -28.89 -7.91
C TYR A 289 -4.58 -27.73 -8.03
N PHE A 290 -4.41 -27.01 -6.93
CA PHE A 290 -3.32 -26.06 -6.66
C PHE A 290 -3.20 -25.89 -5.15
N ILE A 291 -2.07 -25.36 -4.70
CA ILE A 291 -1.78 -25.14 -3.28
C ILE A 291 -1.69 -23.64 -3.03
N ALA A 292 -2.40 -23.15 -2.03
CA ALA A 292 -2.26 -21.81 -1.51
C ALA A 292 -1.94 -21.86 -0.01
N PHE A 293 -1.00 -21.02 0.43
CA PHE A 293 -0.73 -20.82 1.85
C PHE A 293 -0.54 -19.34 2.18
N LYS A 294 -0.95 -18.96 3.39
CA LYS A 294 -0.81 -17.62 3.96
C LYS A 294 0.28 -17.67 5.02
N ILE A 295 1.32 -16.85 4.88
CA ILE A 295 2.49 -16.81 5.77
C ILE A 295 2.47 -15.52 6.57
N ASN A 296 2.69 -15.64 7.88
CA ASN A 296 3.06 -14.53 8.74
C ASN A 296 4.55 -14.21 8.52
N SER A 297 4.82 -13.15 7.76
CA SER A 297 6.18 -12.73 7.40
C SER A 297 7.05 -12.39 8.61
N LEU A 298 6.47 -11.83 9.67
CA LEU A 298 7.20 -11.50 10.90
C LEU A 298 7.67 -12.76 11.63
N GLY A 299 6.95 -13.89 11.47
CA GLY A 299 7.32 -15.19 12.00
C GLY A 299 8.45 -15.90 11.24
N VAL A 300 8.84 -15.39 10.06
CA VAL A 300 9.94 -15.95 9.28
C VAL A 300 11.25 -15.28 9.71
N ILE A 301 12.12 -16.06 10.35
CA ILE A 301 13.34 -15.57 11.02
C ILE A 301 14.26 -14.88 10.01
N ASP A 302 14.64 -15.59 8.94
CA ASP A 302 15.62 -15.16 7.95
C ASP A 302 15.03 -14.38 6.76
N MET A 303 13.76 -13.96 6.84
CA MET A 303 13.14 -13.18 5.77
C MET A 303 13.85 -11.82 5.60
N PRO A 304 14.26 -11.42 4.38
CA PRO A 304 14.84 -10.10 4.16
C PRO A 304 13.86 -8.97 4.49
N THR A 305 14.37 -7.86 5.02
CA THR A 305 13.60 -6.62 5.18
C THR A 305 13.44 -5.89 3.84
N PRO A 306 12.30 -5.21 3.60
CA PRO A 306 11.12 -5.09 4.47
C PRO A 306 10.31 -6.39 4.57
N LYS A 307 9.71 -6.65 5.74
CA LYS A 307 8.78 -7.77 5.92
C LYS A 307 7.35 -7.27 5.75
N PRO A 308 6.55 -7.80 4.80
CA PRO A 308 5.11 -7.54 4.74
C PRO A 308 4.41 -7.94 6.05
N TYR A 309 3.16 -7.54 6.26
CA TYR A 309 2.33 -8.10 7.34
C TYR A 309 2.05 -9.59 7.12
N CYS A 310 1.65 -9.95 5.89
CA CYS A 310 1.51 -11.35 5.48
C CYS A 310 1.66 -11.51 3.96
N GLU A 311 1.88 -12.76 3.53
CA GLU A 311 2.00 -13.15 2.13
C GLU A 311 1.08 -14.33 1.83
N ILE A 312 0.28 -14.23 0.77
CA ILE A 312 -0.46 -15.37 0.21
C ILE A 312 0.29 -15.84 -1.02
N TYR A 313 0.80 -17.07 -0.99
CA TYR A 313 1.48 -17.69 -2.12
C TYR A 313 0.63 -18.80 -2.72
N VAL A 314 0.59 -18.87 -4.04
CA VAL A 314 -0.17 -19.86 -4.82
C VAL A 314 0.76 -20.59 -5.77
N HIS A 315 0.77 -21.92 -5.67
CA HIS A 315 1.55 -22.82 -6.52
C HIS A 315 0.62 -23.73 -7.32
N ALA A 316 0.86 -23.78 -8.63
CA ALA A 316 0.30 -24.80 -9.52
C ALA A 316 1.36 -25.27 -10.53
N ILE A 317 1.00 -26.32 -11.27
CA ILE A 317 1.87 -26.89 -12.32
C ILE A 317 2.18 -25.91 -13.47
N ASP A 318 1.28 -24.97 -13.74
CA ASP A 318 1.36 -24.03 -14.86
C ASP A 318 1.57 -22.57 -14.42
N MET A 319 1.65 -22.29 -13.11
CA MET A 319 1.81 -20.92 -12.61
C MET A 319 2.35 -20.85 -11.18
N GLU A 320 2.93 -19.70 -10.82
CA GLU A 320 3.19 -19.29 -9.43
C GLU A 320 2.66 -17.88 -9.23
N GLY A 321 2.13 -17.59 -8.05
CA GLY A 321 1.60 -16.28 -7.73
C GLY A 321 1.78 -15.93 -6.27
N ILE A 322 1.80 -14.64 -5.99
CA ILE A 322 1.95 -14.10 -4.64
C ILE A 322 1.09 -12.85 -4.47
N HIS A 323 0.64 -12.60 -3.24
CA HIS A 323 0.01 -11.36 -2.83
C HIS A 323 0.56 -10.93 -1.47
N LEU A 324 1.26 -9.80 -1.46
CA LEU A 324 1.93 -9.21 -0.30
C LEU A 324 1.06 -8.10 0.26
N ARG A 325 0.89 -8.04 1.59
CA ARG A 325 0.06 -7.03 2.26
C ARG A 325 0.86 -6.30 3.33
N GLY A 326 0.73 -4.97 3.39
CA GLY A 326 1.28 -4.13 4.45
C GLY A 326 0.46 -4.14 5.75
N GLY A 327 -0.78 -4.64 5.74
CA GLY A 327 -1.65 -4.69 6.91
C GLY A 327 -2.97 -5.44 6.64
N LYS A 328 -3.87 -5.47 7.64
CA LYS A 328 -5.19 -6.11 7.55
C LYS A 328 -6.11 -5.42 6.54
N ILE A 329 -6.14 -4.10 6.49
CA ILE A 329 -6.90 -3.37 5.47
C ILE A 329 -5.89 -2.84 4.47
N ALA A 330 -5.62 -3.65 3.44
CA ALA A 330 -4.59 -3.36 2.45
C ALA A 330 -5.09 -3.61 1.04
N ARG A 331 -4.54 -2.86 0.09
CA ARG A 331 -4.99 -2.87 -1.30
C ARG A 331 -3.87 -2.68 -2.30
N GLY A 332 -3.95 -3.41 -3.41
CA GLY A 332 -3.20 -3.04 -4.61
C GLY A 332 -3.40 -3.95 -5.80
N GLY A 333 -2.71 -3.57 -6.88
CA GLY A 333 -2.85 -4.23 -8.18
C GLY A 333 -2.19 -5.61 -8.26
N ILE A 334 -2.71 -6.47 -9.14
CA ILE A 334 -2.09 -7.76 -9.49
C ILE A 334 -1.36 -7.65 -10.82
N ARG A 335 -0.05 -7.90 -10.80
CA ARG A 335 0.82 -7.81 -11.98
C ARG A 335 1.07 -9.15 -12.64
N TRP A 336 1.01 -9.20 -13.96
CA TRP A 336 1.55 -10.33 -14.71
C TRP A 336 3.04 -10.08 -14.98
N SER A 337 3.91 -10.82 -14.29
CA SER A 337 5.37 -10.72 -14.41
C SER A 337 5.93 -11.73 -15.41
N ASP A 338 7.05 -11.37 -16.04
CA ASP A 338 7.90 -12.24 -16.84
C ASP A 338 9.13 -12.76 -16.05
N ARG A 339 9.28 -12.40 -14.77
CA ARG A 339 10.40 -12.73 -13.89
C ARG A 339 10.19 -14.03 -13.09
N LEU A 340 10.25 -15.18 -13.76
CA LEU A 340 10.02 -16.49 -13.11
C LEU A 340 10.88 -16.73 -11.85
N ASP A 341 12.14 -16.32 -11.86
CA ASP A 341 13.08 -16.65 -10.77
C ASP A 341 12.99 -15.71 -9.56
N ASP A 342 12.48 -14.49 -9.71
CA ASP A 342 12.51 -13.46 -8.65
C ASP A 342 11.33 -12.47 -8.66
N PHE A 343 10.16 -12.87 -9.19
CA PHE A 343 8.98 -12.00 -9.23
C PHE A 343 8.57 -11.48 -7.84
N ARG A 344 8.80 -12.22 -6.74
CA ARG A 344 8.49 -11.70 -5.39
C ARG A 344 9.22 -10.39 -5.10
N THR A 345 10.48 -10.25 -5.52
CA THR A 345 11.24 -9.00 -5.34
C THR A 345 10.57 -7.85 -6.09
N GLU A 346 10.19 -8.08 -7.36
CA GLU A 346 9.43 -7.07 -8.14
C GLU A 346 8.13 -6.67 -7.43
N ILE A 347 7.38 -7.65 -6.91
CA ILE A 347 6.11 -7.38 -6.22
C ILE A 347 6.33 -6.69 -4.87
N LEU A 348 7.41 -7.00 -4.16
CA LEU A 348 7.76 -6.37 -2.88
C LEU A 348 8.09 -4.87 -3.06
N ASP A 349 8.92 -4.53 -4.05
CA ASP A 349 9.27 -3.14 -4.36
C ASP A 349 8.01 -2.32 -4.73
N LEU A 350 7.11 -2.93 -5.51
CA LEU A 350 5.84 -2.32 -5.88
C LEU A 350 4.87 -2.17 -4.69
N MET A 351 4.85 -3.13 -3.75
CA MET A 351 4.07 -3.03 -2.53
C MET A 351 4.56 -1.86 -1.66
N GLN A 352 5.87 -1.71 -1.46
CA GLN A 352 6.43 -0.59 -0.70
C GLN A 352 6.05 0.76 -1.32
N THR A 353 6.19 0.86 -2.65
CA THR A 353 5.77 2.05 -3.39
C THR A 353 4.28 2.35 -3.17
N GLN A 354 3.45 1.31 -3.10
CA GLN A 354 2.02 1.45 -2.85
C GLN A 354 1.72 1.88 -1.40
N ILE A 355 2.47 1.42 -0.39
CA ILE A 355 2.29 1.85 1.01
C ILE A 355 2.45 3.37 1.11
N ASN A 356 3.54 3.91 0.55
CA ASN A 356 3.79 5.35 0.60
C ASN A 356 2.70 6.15 -0.14
N LYS A 357 2.23 5.66 -1.29
CA LYS A 357 1.12 6.30 -2.03
C LYS A 357 -0.20 6.24 -1.29
N ASN A 358 -0.41 5.17 -0.53
CA ASN A 358 -1.65 4.97 0.20
C ASN A 358 -1.68 5.72 1.54
N ALA A 359 -0.63 6.45 1.91
CA ALA A 359 -0.58 7.22 3.17
C ALA A 359 -1.74 8.22 3.35
N LEU A 360 -2.42 8.59 2.26
CA LEU A 360 -3.54 9.52 2.21
C LEU A 360 -4.93 8.86 2.13
N ILE A 361 -5.00 7.54 1.93
CA ILE A 361 -6.28 6.80 1.81
C ILE A 361 -6.41 5.78 2.95
N ILE A 362 -7.58 5.14 3.04
CA ILE A 362 -7.90 4.21 4.14
C ILE A 362 -7.04 2.93 4.13
N PRO A 363 -6.98 2.15 3.03
CA PRO A 363 -6.21 0.92 3.02
C PRO A 363 -4.71 1.18 2.86
N THR A 364 -3.88 0.51 3.66
CA THR A 364 -2.43 0.48 3.42
C THR A 364 -2.09 -0.24 2.10
N GLY A 365 -0.82 -0.24 1.71
CA GLY A 365 -0.37 -0.84 0.45
C GLY A 365 -0.39 -2.37 0.46
N ALA A 366 -0.87 -2.96 -0.63
CA ALA A 366 -0.66 -4.36 -0.99
C ALA A 366 -0.19 -4.47 -2.44
N LYS A 367 0.32 -5.64 -2.84
CA LYS A 367 0.60 -5.92 -4.24
C LYS A 367 0.55 -7.41 -4.51
N GLY A 368 -0.09 -7.78 -5.63
CA GLY A 368 -0.07 -9.14 -6.14
C GLY A 368 0.77 -9.26 -7.40
N GLY A 369 1.21 -10.47 -7.69
CA GLY A 369 1.74 -10.80 -9.00
C GLY A 369 1.80 -12.29 -9.26
N PHE A 370 1.85 -12.65 -10.53
CA PHE A 370 1.98 -14.04 -10.95
C PHE A 370 2.80 -14.19 -12.22
N VAL A 371 3.32 -15.39 -12.40
CA VAL A 371 4.07 -15.85 -13.55
C VAL A 371 3.39 -17.08 -14.13
N VAL A 372 3.42 -17.22 -15.45
CA VAL A 372 2.94 -18.42 -16.15
C VAL A 372 4.15 -19.29 -16.47
N LYS A 373 4.12 -20.56 -16.04
CA LYS A 373 5.17 -21.54 -16.36
C LYS A 373 4.92 -22.08 -17.78
N ASP A 374 5.97 -22.14 -18.60
CA ASP A 374 5.86 -22.66 -19.95
C ASP A 374 5.52 -24.15 -19.91
N ASN A 375 4.34 -24.52 -20.41
CA ASN A 375 3.90 -25.90 -20.46
C ASN A 375 3.27 -26.19 -21.83
N THR A 376 4.16 -26.48 -22.79
CA THR A 376 3.92 -26.98 -24.15
C THR A 376 3.49 -25.97 -25.23
N SER A 377 4.15 -26.08 -26.39
CA SER A 377 3.96 -25.30 -27.60
C SER A 377 2.57 -25.54 -28.24
N ARG A 378 1.53 -24.83 -27.78
CA ARG A 378 0.24 -24.63 -28.50
C ARG A 378 -0.80 -23.78 -27.77
N GLN A 379 -0.55 -23.28 -26.56
CA GLN A 379 -1.56 -22.47 -25.84
C GLN A 379 -1.58 -21.00 -26.29
N ASP A 380 -2.79 -20.45 -26.39
CA ASP A 380 -2.99 -19.01 -26.41
C ASP A 380 -2.47 -18.44 -25.08
N PHE A 381 -1.35 -17.71 -25.15
CA PHE A 381 -0.68 -17.11 -23.99
C PHE A 381 -1.66 -16.27 -23.15
N LYS A 382 -2.60 -15.56 -23.80
CA LYS A 382 -3.61 -14.75 -23.09
C LYS A 382 -4.58 -15.62 -22.29
N ALA A 383 -4.98 -16.77 -22.83
CA ALA A 383 -5.83 -17.72 -22.12
C ALA A 383 -5.11 -18.36 -20.92
N ALA A 384 -3.82 -18.68 -21.07
CA ALA A 384 -2.98 -19.18 -19.97
C ALA A 384 -2.83 -18.14 -18.85
N GLY A 385 -2.58 -16.87 -19.20
CA GLY A 385 -2.54 -15.76 -18.25
C GLY A 385 -3.85 -15.57 -17.49
N LYS A 386 -5.00 -15.62 -18.19
CA LYS A 386 -6.31 -15.53 -17.54
C LYS A 386 -6.57 -16.69 -16.57
N LYS A 387 -6.18 -17.92 -16.94
CA LYS A 387 -6.31 -19.10 -16.07
C LYS A 387 -5.43 -18.98 -14.82
N ALA A 388 -4.18 -18.54 -14.98
CA ALA A 388 -3.26 -18.32 -13.85
C ALA A 388 -3.77 -17.23 -12.90
N TYR A 389 -4.26 -16.11 -13.46
CA TYR A 389 -4.92 -15.06 -12.69
C TYR A 389 -6.12 -15.61 -11.90
N SER A 390 -7.03 -16.36 -12.54
CA SER A 390 -8.17 -16.96 -11.85
C SER A 390 -7.78 -17.89 -10.71
N ARG A 391 -6.70 -18.68 -10.88
CA ARG A 391 -6.17 -19.53 -9.79
C ARG A 391 -5.61 -18.72 -8.64
N LEU A 392 -4.88 -17.64 -8.92
CA LEU A 392 -4.39 -16.73 -7.87
C LEU A 392 -5.57 -16.15 -7.07
N ILE A 393 -6.60 -15.62 -7.74
CA ILE A 393 -7.80 -15.09 -7.07
C ILE A 393 -8.47 -16.16 -6.20
N ARG A 394 -8.69 -17.36 -6.75
CA ARG A 394 -9.30 -18.47 -6.00
C ARG A 394 -8.47 -18.90 -4.80
N GLY A 395 -7.14 -19.00 -4.96
CA GLY A 395 -6.23 -19.33 -3.86
C GLY A 395 -6.21 -18.29 -2.75
N MET A 396 -6.35 -17.00 -3.08
CA MET A 396 -6.52 -15.97 -2.06
C MET A 396 -7.88 -16.10 -1.34
N LEU A 397 -8.96 -16.30 -2.08
CA LEU A 397 -10.31 -16.44 -1.50
C LEU A 397 -10.48 -17.72 -0.67
N ASP A 398 -9.80 -18.82 -1.02
CA ASP A 398 -9.79 -20.05 -0.19
C ASP A 398 -9.26 -19.80 1.23
N LEU A 399 -8.40 -18.79 1.40
CA LEU A 399 -7.70 -18.50 2.66
C LEU A 399 -8.25 -17.26 3.39
N THR A 400 -9.23 -16.56 2.82
CA THR A 400 -9.75 -15.28 3.32
C THR A 400 -11.11 -15.47 3.98
N ASP A 401 -11.31 -14.85 5.14
CA ASP A 401 -12.61 -14.92 5.82
C ASP A 401 -13.70 -14.16 5.05
N ASN A 402 -14.95 -14.52 5.23
CA ASN A 402 -16.08 -13.76 4.71
C ASN A 402 -16.69 -12.88 5.82
N PHE A 403 -17.46 -11.86 5.46
CA PHE A 403 -18.11 -10.96 6.42
C PHE A 403 -19.60 -10.77 6.08
N ILE A 404 -20.47 -11.50 6.78
CA ILE A 404 -21.92 -11.52 6.51
C ILE A 404 -22.67 -11.18 7.78
N ASP A 405 -23.65 -10.27 7.68
CA ASP A 405 -24.50 -9.83 8.79
C ASP A 405 -23.72 -9.42 10.04
N ASN A 406 -22.65 -8.63 9.86
CA ASN A 406 -21.71 -8.19 10.90
C ASN A 406 -20.95 -9.31 11.62
N ASN A 407 -20.87 -10.50 11.04
CA ASN A 407 -20.11 -11.63 11.59
C ASN A 407 -19.02 -12.10 10.62
N HIS A 408 -17.86 -12.41 11.17
CA HIS A 408 -16.78 -13.08 10.44
C HIS A 408 -17.13 -14.56 10.24
N ILE A 409 -16.97 -15.04 9.02
CA ILE A 409 -17.23 -16.42 8.64
C ILE A 409 -15.93 -17.01 8.09
N ASN A 410 -15.38 -17.97 8.81
CA ASN A 410 -14.16 -18.66 8.40
C ASN A 410 -14.40 -19.52 7.14
N PRO A 411 -13.39 -19.70 6.28
CA PRO A 411 -13.43 -20.69 5.20
C PRO A 411 -13.71 -22.09 5.75
N LYS A 412 -14.51 -22.85 5.01
CA LYS A 412 -14.87 -24.21 5.40
C LYS A 412 -13.66 -25.14 5.35
N ASP A 413 -13.56 -26.04 6.33
CA ASP A 413 -12.56 -27.12 6.38
C ASP A 413 -11.10 -26.61 6.41
N LEU A 414 -10.89 -25.41 6.97
CA LEU A 414 -9.58 -24.77 7.15
C LEU A 414 -9.19 -24.71 8.64
N VAL A 415 -7.92 -24.92 8.94
CA VAL A 415 -7.34 -24.61 10.27
C VAL A 415 -6.72 -23.23 10.23
N ILE A 416 -7.05 -22.38 11.21
CA ILE A 416 -6.72 -20.95 11.24
C ILE A 416 -5.90 -20.65 12.50
N TYR A 417 -4.78 -19.94 12.32
CA TYR A 417 -3.84 -19.57 13.38
C TYR A 417 -3.63 -18.06 13.55
N ASP A 418 -4.35 -17.24 12.77
CA ASP A 418 -4.34 -15.78 12.85
C ASP A 418 -5.73 -15.22 13.17
N ASP A 419 -5.80 -13.92 13.41
CA ASP A 419 -7.05 -13.19 13.65
C ASP A 419 -7.99 -13.23 12.43
N PRO A 420 -9.29 -12.92 12.63
CA PRO A 420 -10.21 -12.68 11.52
C PRO A 420 -9.66 -11.66 10.51
N ASP A 421 -9.75 -12.01 9.23
CA ASP A 421 -9.18 -11.26 8.12
C ASP A 421 -10.08 -11.35 6.87
N PRO A 422 -11.22 -10.63 6.86
CA PRO A 422 -12.19 -10.70 5.77
C PRO A 422 -11.97 -9.67 4.65
N TYR A 423 -11.03 -8.73 4.82
CA TYR A 423 -10.84 -7.64 3.87
C TYR A 423 -9.77 -8.01 2.85
N LEU A 424 -10.19 -8.23 1.60
CA LEU A 424 -9.30 -8.50 0.48
C LEU A 424 -9.82 -7.75 -0.77
N VAL A 425 -9.07 -6.74 -1.21
CA VAL A 425 -9.38 -5.95 -2.40
C VAL A 425 -8.21 -6.00 -3.37
N VAL A 426 -8.50 -6.26 -4.64
CA VAL A 426 -7.52 -6.32 -5.71
C VAL A 426 -7.77 -5.19 -6.73
N ALA A 427 -6.74 -4.83 -7.48
CA ALA A 427 -6.88 -3.90 -8.59
C ALA A 427 -6.16 -4.42 -9.84
N ALA A 428 -6.42 -3.80 -10.99
CA ALA A 428 -5.66 -4.05 -12.20
C ALA A 428 -4.24 -3.47 -12.11
N ASP A 429 -3.29 -4.10 -12.81
CA ASP A 429 -1.94 -3.61 -13.05
C ASP A 429 -1.51 -3.99 -14.49
N LYS A 430 -0.22 -3.83 -14.80
CA LYS A 430 0.40 -4.24 -16.05
C LYS A 430 0.08 -5.72 -16.34
N GLY A 431 -0.51 -5.95 -17.52
CA GLY A 431 -0.88 -7.28 -18.00
C GLY A 431 -2.24 -7.80 -17.52
N THR A 432 -2.94 -7.08 -16.63
CA THR A 432 -4.22 -7.53 -16.03
C THR A 432 -5.37 -6.52 -16.17
N ALA A 433 -5.20 -5.44 -16.93
CA ALA A 433 -6.20 -4.38 -17.13
C ALA A 433 -7.63 -4.86 -17.45
N GLN A 434 -7.78 -5.97 -18.19
CA GLN A 434 -9.09 -6.54 -18.57
C GLN A 434 -9.61 -7.61 -17.60
N PHE A 435 -8.97 -7.83 -16.45
CA PHE A 435 -9.25 -8.97 -15.58
C PHE A 435 -10.06 -8.61 -14.31
N SER A 436 -10.31 -7.33 -14.02
CA SER A 436 -11.11 -6.90 -12.86
C SER A 436 -12.51 -7.54 -12.85
N ASP A 437 -13.21 -7.56 -14.00
CA ASP A 437 -14.52 -8.20 -14.11
C ASP A 437 -14.46 -9.70 -13.85
N SER A 438 -13.35 -10.35 -14.25
CA SER A 438 -13.14 -11.78 -13.96
C SER A 438 -12.89 -12.03 -12.48
N ALA A 439 -12.21 -11.12 -11.78
CA ALA A 439 -12.02 -11.20 -10.33
C ALA A 439 -13.36 -10.99 -9.58
N ASN A 440 -14.16 -10.00 -9.97
CA ASN A 440 -15.49 -9.77 -9.38
C ASN A 440 -16.44 -10.95 -9.63
N ALA A 441 -16.42 -11.55 -10.81
CA ALA A 441 -17.19 -12.77 -11.09
C ALA A 441 -16.78 -13.93 -10.18
N ILE A 442 -15.47 -14.13 -9.98
CA ILE A 442 -14.95 -15.16 -9.05
C ILE A 442 -15.37 -14.87 -7.61
N ALA A 443 -15.28 -13.61 -7.15
CA ALA A 443 -15.72 -13.23 -5.81
C ALA A 443 -17.22 -13.50 -5.59
N ALA A 444 -18.05 -13.25 -6.61
CA ALA A 444 -19.47 -13.57 -6.60
C ALA A 444 -19.74 -15.08 -6.51
N GLU A 445 -18.95 -15.93 -7.19
CA GLU A 445 -19.04 -17.39 -7.07
C GLU A 445 -18.74 -17.88 -5.64
N TYR A 446 -17.86 -17.18 -4.91
CA TYR A 446 -17.54 -17.47 -3.50
C TYR A 446 -18.58 -16.89 -2.53
N GLY A 447 -19.56 -16.11 -3.01
CA GLY A 447 -20.47 -15.36 -2.15
C GLY A 447 -19.73 -14.36 -1.25
N PHE A 448 -18.59 -13.84 -1.72
CA PHE A 448 -17.74 -12.95 -0.94
C PHE A 448 -18.42 -11.60 -0.70
N TRP A 449 -18.34 -11.08 0.53
CA TRP A 449 -19.18 -9.98 1.00
C TRP A 449 -19.01 -8.67 0.24
N LEU A 450 -17.81 -8.41 -0.28
CA LEU A 450 -17.49 -7.22 -1.08
C LEU A 450 -18.20 -7.20 -2.44
N GLY A 451 -18.64 -8.35 -2.96
CA GLY A 451 -19.29 -8.43 -4.27
C GLY A 451 -18.42 -7.80 -5.36
N ASP A 452 -18.99 -6.84 -6.10
CA ASP A 452 -18.32 -6.09 -7.17
C ASP A 452 -17.36 -4.98 -6.68
N ALA A 453 -17.24 -4.80 -5.35
CA ALA A 453 -16.20 -3.99 -4.71
C ALA A 453 -14.88 -4.77 -4.52
N PHE A 454 -14.87 -6.08 -4.78
CA PHE A 454 -13.67 -6.92 -4.61
C PHE A 454 -12.51 -6.48 -5.52
N ALA A 455 -12.82 -6.16 -6.79
CA ALA A 455 -11.87 -5.65 -7.76
C ALA A 455 -12.32 -4.29 -8.29
N SER A 456 -11.49 -3.26 -8.07
CA SER A 456 -11.73 -1.90 -8.56
C SER A 456 -11.36 -1.73 -10.03
N GLY A 457 -11.99 -0.75 -10.70
CA GLY A 457 -11.67 -0.42 -12.10
C GLY A 457 -12.21 -1.44 -13.12
N GLY A 458 -13.26 -2.18 -12.75
CA GLY A 458 -14.03 -3.02 -13.68
C GLY A 458 -15.02 -2.20 -14.51
N SER A 459 -15.86 -2.87 -15.31
CA SER A 459 -16.80 -2.23 -16.25
C SER A 459 -17.86 -1.32 -15.59
N TYR A 460 -18.07 -1.47 -14.27
CA TYR A 460 -19.00 -0.69 -13.46
C TYR A 460 -18.28 0.24 -12.45
N GLY A 461 -16.97 0.44 -12.62
CA GLY A 461 -16.15 1.36 -11.80
C GLY A 461 -15.99 2.74 -12.43
N TYR A 462 -15.17 3.59 -11.80
CA TYR A 462 -14.80 4.89 -12.36
C TYR A 462 -13.68 4.75 -13.39
N ASP A 463 -13.93 5.20 -14.63
CA ASP A 463 -12.91 5.23 -15.67
C ASP A 463 -11.98 6.45 -15.45
N HIS A 464 -10.79 6.19 -14.92
CA HIS A 464 -9.80 7.22 -14.61
C HIS A 464 -9.39 8.05 -15.82
N LYS A 465 -9.37 7.46 -17.03
CA LYS A 465 -9.03 8.16 -18.28
C LYS A 465 -10.17 9.07 -18.71
N ALA A 466 -11.41 8.59 -18.64
CA ALA A 466 -12.58 9.40 -18.95
C ALA A 466 -12.76 10.57 -17.97
N LEU A 467 -12.48 10.34 -16.68
CA LEU A 467 -12.53 11.39 -15.65
C LEU A 467 -11.33 12.34 -15.68
N GLY A 468 -10.19 11.89 -16.23
CA GLY A 468 -8.91 12.57 -16.20
C GLY A 468 -8.43 12.89 -14.78
N ILE A 469 -8.88 12.13 -13.77
CA ILE A 469 -8.82 12.54 -12.37
C ILE A 469 -7.37 12.63 -11.85
N THR A 470 -6.51 11.71 -12.26
CA THR A 470 -5.07 11.71 -11.94
C THR A 470 -4.39 12.97 -12.49
N ALA A 471 -4.66 13.33 -13.74
CA ALA A 471 -4.11 14.55 -14.35
C ALA A 471 -4.66 15.81 -13.67
N ARG A 472 -5.96 15.84 -13.33
CA ARG A 472 -6.60 16.95 -12.62
C ARG A 472 -6.00 17.15 -11.21
N GLY A 473 -5.73 16.08 -10.48
CA GLY A 473 -5.08 16.11 -9.16
C GLY A 473 -3.68 16.71 -9.22
N ALA A 474 -2.86 16.26 -10.17
CA ALA A 474 -1.53 16.83 -10.36
C ALA A 474 -1.61 18.30 -10.81
N TRP A 475 -2.61 18.64 -11.63
CA TRP A 475 -2.79 20.00 -12.14
C TRP A 475 -3.13 21.01 -11.05
N VAL A 476 -3.98 20.66 -10.06
CA VAL A 476 -4.25 21.57 -8.94
C VAL A 476 -3.01 21.82 -8.07
N CYS A 477 -2.10 20.85 -7.98
CA CYS A 477 -0.80 21.01 -7.33
C CYS A 477 0.12 21.93 -8.14
N ILE A 478 0.17 21.76 -9.46
CA ILE A 478 0.92 22.65 -10.38
C ILE A 478 0.40 24.10 -10.30
N GLN A 479 -0.92 24.28 -10.29
CA GLN A 479 -1.54 25.59 -10.15
C GLN A 479 -1.06 26.32 -8.89
N ARG A 480 -0.86 25.61 -7.78
CA ARG A 480 -0.30 26.19 -6.55
C ARG A 480 1.13 26.70 -6.74
N HIS A 481 2.01 25.91 -7.35
CA HIS A 481 3.38 26.35 -7.61
C HIS A 481 3.44 27.63 -8.47
N PHE A 482 2.59 27.72 -9.50
CA PHE A 482 2.51 28.93 -10.32
C PHE A 482 1.85 30.10 -9.60
N ARG A 483 0.84 29.86 -8.76
CA ARG A 483 0.22 30.89 -7.92
C ARG A 483 1.23 31.50 -6.94
N GLU A 484 2.09 30.69 -6.35
CA GLU A 484 3.19 31.15 -5.50
C GLU A 484 4.24 31.98 -6.25
N LEU A 485 4.32 31.82 -7.58
CA LEU A 485 5.10 32.68 -8.49
C LEU A 485 4.31 33.89 -9.00
N GLY A 486 3.06 34.08 -8.58
CA GLY A 486 2.20 35.18 -9.02
C GLY A 486 1.62 35.01 -10.43
N LYS A 487 1.54 33.78 -10.95
CA LYS A 487 1.04 33.49 -12.30
C LYS A 487 -0.15 32.54 -12.29
N ASP A 488 -1.28 33.00 -12.81
CA ASP A 488 -2.46 32.15 -13.07
C ASP A 488 -2.34 31.45 -14.44
N ILE A 489 -2.02 30.15 -14.44
CA ILE A 489 -1.86 29.31 -15.65
C ILE A 489 -3.18 28.89 -16.32
N GLN A 490 -4.32 29.34 -15.80
CA GLN A 490 -5.63 29.20 -16.47
C GLN A 490 -5.98 30.44 -17.30
N ARG A 491 -5.27 31.55 -17.10
CA ARG A 491 -5.52 32.82 -17.80
C ARG A 491 -4.29 33.36 -18.54
N HIS A 492 -3.09 33.02 -18.09
CA HIS A 492 -1.84 33.52 -18.66
C HIS A 492 -1.08 32.42 -19.42
N PRO A 493 -0.60 32.69 -20.65
CA PRO A 493 0.19 31.73 -21.42
C PRO A 493 1.48 31.32 -20.73
N PHE A 494 1.86 30.04 -20.83
CA PHE A 494 3.08 29.50 -20.25
C PHE A 494 3.68 28.37 -21.09
N THR A 495 4.99 28.18 -21.02
CA THR A 495 5.73 27.19 -21.81
C THR A 495 5.77 25.82 -21.13
N VAL A 496 5.61 24.76 -21.93
CA VAL A 496 5.58 23.37 -21.44
C VAL A 496 6.47 22.48 -22.30
N ILE A 497 7.24 21.62 -21.63
CA ILE A 497 7.83 20.42 -22.23
C ILE A 497 7.18 19.21 -21.57
N GLY A 498 6.77 18.25 -22.39
CA GLY A 498 6.00 17.09 -21.94
C GLY A 498 6.72 15.75 -22.14
N ILE A 499 6.55 14.84 -21.20
CA ILE A 499 6.95 13.43 -21.34
C ILE A 499 5.69 12.57 -21.44
N GLY A 500 5.40 12.06 -22.64
CA GLY A 500 4.21 11.27 -22.94
C GLY A 500 3.65 11.55 -24.35
N SER A 501 2.43 11.07 -24.58
CA SER A 501 1.71 11.21 -25.84
C SER A 501 0.22 11.48 -25.60
N MET A 502 -0.44 12.11 -26.57
CA MET A 502 -1.84 12.54 -26.43
C MET A 502 -2.83 11.38 -26.27
N ASP A 503 -2.51 10.16 -26.69
CA ASP A 503 -3.33 8.97 -26.46
C ASP A 503 -3.26 8.44 -25.01
N GLY A 504 -2.26 8.90 -24.24
CA GLY A 504 -2.06 8.53 -22.84
C GLY A 504 -3.08 9.19 -21.90
N ASP A 505 -3.51 8.46 -20.88
CA ASP A 505 -4.45 8.94 -19.85
C ASP A 505 -3.96 10.24 -19.18
N VAL A 506 -2.85 10.15 -18.45
CA VAL A 506 -2.35 11.30 -17.68
C VAL A 506 -1.86 12.41 -18.58
N PHE A 507 -1.03 12.07 -19.57
CA PHE A 507 -0.44 13.07 -20.47
C PHE A 507 -1.49 13.83 -21.25
N GLY A 508 -2.39 13.10 -21.94
CA GLY A 508 -3.40 13.65 -22.80
C GLY A 508 -4.39 14.54 -22.04
N ASN A 509 -4.93 14.04 -20.91
CA ASN A 509 -5.79 14.85 -20.05
C ASN A 509 -5.08 16.12 -19.56
N GLY A 510 -3.85 16.01 -19.05
CA GLY A 510 -3.08 17.15 -18.54
C GLY A 510 -2.85 18.24 -19.58
N MET A 511 -2.59 17.87 -20.83
CA MET A 511 -2.41 18.83 -21.93
C MET A 511 -3.71 19.52 -22.38
N LEU A 512 -4.87 19.09 -21.87
CA LEU A 512 -6.18 19.70 -22.14
C LEU A 512 -6.74 20.50 -20.96
N LEU A 513 -6.07 20.51 -19.80
CA LEU A 513 -6.52 21.25 -18.60
C LEU A 513 -6.25 22.76 -18.65
N SER A 514 -5.57 23.26 -19.68
CA SER A 514 -5.43 24.70 -19.88
C SER A 514 -5.33 25.07 -21.37
N PRO A 515 -6.16 26.04 -21.83
CA PRO A 515 -6.00 26.60 -23.17
C PRO A 515 -4.74 27.46 -23.29
N CYS A 516 -4.12 27.86 -22.17
CA CYS A 516 -2.96 28.74 -22.12
C CYS A 516 -1.62 28.00 -22.33
N ILE A 517 -1.61 26.68 -22.49
CA ILE A 517 -0.39 25.89 -22.70
C ILE A 517 0.25 26.24 -24.05
N ARG A 518 1.54 26.59 -24.00
CA ARG A 518 2.44 26.63 -25.16
C ARG A 518 3.35 25.41 -25.12
N LEU A 519 2.92 24.32 -25.76
CA LEU A 519 3.67 23.07 -25.79
C LEU A 519 4.86 23.19 -26.75
N LEU A 520 6.07 23.40 -26.21
CA LEU A 520 7.28 23.59 -27.00
C LEU A 520 7.85 22.27 -27.51
N ALA A 521 7.74 21.21 -26.71
CA ALA A 521 8.10 19.87 -27.11
C ALA A 521 7.35 18.82 -26.29
N ALA A 522 7.23 17.63 -26.86
CA ALA A 522 6.81 16.45 -26.13
C ALA A 522 7.50 15.21 -26.69
N PHE A 523 7.82 14.23 -25.86
CA PHE A 523 8.40 12.98 -26.35
C PHE A 523 7.82 11.75 -25.65
N SER A 524 7.69 10.67 -26.41
CA SER A 524 7.16 9.38 -25.96
C SER A 524 8.18 8.26 -26.19
N GLY A 525 7.76 6.99 -26.05
CA GLY A 525 8.60 5.85 -26.42
C GLY A 525 8.97 5.79 -27.92
N GLN A 526 8.23 6.50 -28.78
CA GLN A 526 8.37 6.39 -30.24
C GLN A 526 8.76 7.70 -30.92
N HIS A 527 8.20 8.83 -30.49
CA HIS A 527 8.30 10.09 -31.23
C HIS A 527 8.75 11.25 -30.34
N ILE A 528 9.33 12.26 -30.97
CA ILE A 528 9.69 13.56 -30.39
C ILE A 528 8.97 14.63 -31.22
N PHE A 529 7.97 15.28 -30.62
CA PHE A 529 7.28 16.46 -31.13
C PHE A 529 8.03 17.72 -30.70
N ILE A 530 8.23 18.67 -31.62
CA ILE A 530 8.85 19.96 -31.35
C ILE A 530 8.12 21.07 -32.08
N ASP A 531 7.83 22.14 -31.36
CA ASP A 531 7.28 23.39 -31.88
C ASP A 531 7.94 24.60 -31.17
N PRO A 532 8.95 25.27 -31.79
CA PRO A 532 9.71 26.34 -31.13
C PRO A 532 8.88 27.59 -30.80
N THR A 533 7.77 27.82 -31.51
CA THR A 533 6.91 29.00 -31.38
C THR A 533 5.44 28.61 -31.59
N PRO A 534 4.83 27.86 -30.65
CA PRO A 534 3.46 27.39 -30.81
C PRO A 534 2.48 28.55 -31.02
N PRO A 535 1.46 28.39 -31.89
CA PRO A 535 0.55 29.47 -32.23
C PRO A 535 -0.23 29.95 -31.00
N GLN A 536 -0.47 31.26 -30.91
CA GLN A 536 -1.23 31.86 -29.81
C GLN A 536 -2.76 31.64 -29.92
N SER A 537 -3.24 31.02 -31.00
CA SER A 537 -4.65 30.73 -31.23
C SER A 537 -5.05 29.38 -30.63
N ASP A 538 -6.36 29.17 -30.43
CA ASP A 538 -6.93 27.90 -29.96
C ASP A 538 -6.66 26.70 -30.91
N ALA A 539 -6.01 26.91 -32.06
CA ALA A 539 -5.71 25.86 -33.02
C ALA A 539 -4.86 24.74 -32.43
N ALA A 540 -3.80 25.07 -31.68
CA ALA A 540 -2.96 24.05 -31.03
C ALA A 540 -3.69 23.30 -29.90
N PHE A 541 -4.64 23.95 -29.22
CA PHE A 541 -5.50 23.28 -28.24
C PHE A 541 -6.45 22.30 -28.92
N LYS A 542 -7.16 22.75 -29.96
CA LYS A 542 -8.08 21.91 -30.75
C LYS A 542 -7.38 20.74 -31.40
N GLU A 543 -6.16 20.92 -31.87
CA GLU A 543 -5.38 19.83 -32.46
C GLU A 543 -4.96 18.78 -31.42
N ARG A 544 -4.52 19.21 -30.23
CA ARG A 544 -4.28 18.28 -29.12
C ARG A 544 -5.55 17.53 -28.73
N GLN A 545 -6.69 18.21 -28.69
CA GLN A 545 -7.98 17.57 -28.42
C GLN A 545 -8.34 16.53 -29.50
N ARG A 546 -8.18 16.86 -30.78
CA ARG A 546 -8.39 15.92 -31.89
C ARG A 546 -7.51 14.68 -31.76
N LEU A 547 -6.23 14.85 -31.40
CA LEU A 547 -5.32 13.73 -31.17
C LEU A 547 -5.74 12.87 -29.97
N PHE A 548 -6.16 13.48 -28.86
CA PHE A 548 -6.65 12.75 -27.69
C PHE A 548 -7.87 11.87 -28.01
N GLU A 549 -8.79 12.39 -28.83
CA GLU A 549 -10.02 11.69 -29.25
C GLU A 549 -9.77 10.64 -30.35
N LEU A 550 -8.66 10.75 -31.09
CA LEU A 550 -8.28 9.81 -32.14
C LEU A 550 -7.71 8.51 -31.54
N ALA A 551 -8.43 7.40 -31.71
CA ALA A 551 -8.03 6.11 -31.17
C ALA A 551 -6.68 5.63 -31.74
N GLY A 552 -5.73 5.34 -30.85
CA GLY A 552 -4.38 4.87 -31.22
C GLY A 552 -3.49 5.95 -31.84
N SER A 553 -3.84 7.23 -31.63
CA SER A 553 -3.03 8.34 -32.13
C SER A 553 -1.63 8.36 -31.53
N ASN A 554 -0.72 9.01 -32.23
CA ASN A 554 0.61 9.32 -31.76
C ASN A 554 1.04 10.70 -32.28
N TRP A 555 2.25 11.15 -31.92
CA TRP A 555 2.71 12.47 -32.34
C TRP A 555 2.84 12.64 -33.86
N ASP A 556 3.03 11.57 -34.65
CA ASP A 556 3.13 11.67 -36.11
C ASP A 556 1.78 12.01 -36.77
N ASP A 557 0.67 11.78 -36.07
CA ASP A 557 -0.67 12.17 -36.50
C ASP A 557 -0.94 13.67 -36.35
N TYR A 558 -0.03 14.43 -35.70
CA TYR A 558 -0.19 15.88 -35.48
C TYR A 558 -0.18 16.63 -36.82
N ASP A 559 -1.13 17.54 -37.01
CA ASP A 559 -1.21 18.37 -38.21
C ASP A 559 0.04 19.28 -38.32
N ARG A 560 0.96 18.85 -39.19
CA ARG A 560 2.24 19.52 -39.43
C ARG A 560 2.07 20.96 -39.95
N SER A 561 0.91 21.34 -40.48
CA SER A 561 0.63 22.72 -40.90
C SER A 561 0.50 23.70 -39.72
N LEU A 562 0.22 23.18 -38.52
CA LEU A 562 0.11 23.96 -37.28
C LEU A 562 1.45 24.08 -36.52
N ILE A 563 2.48 23.34 -36.92
CA ILE A 563 3.81 23.39 -36.31
C ILE A 563 4.57 24.61 -36.83
N SER A 564 5.13 25.42 -35.92
CA SER A 564 5.88 26.60 -36.35
C SER A 564 7.17 26.26 -37.09
N LYS A 565 7.70 27.26 -37.81
CA LYS A 565 8.91 27.10 -38.61
C LYS A 565 10.07 26.58 -37.74
N GLY A 566 10.71 25.52 -38.21
CA GLY A 566 11.84 24.89 -37.54
C GLY A 566 11.46 23.81 -36.53
N GLY A 567 10.16 23.59 -36.29
CA GLY A 567 9.63 22.44 -35.56
C GLY A 567 9.37 21.23 -36.46
N GLY A 568 8.93 20.13 -35.83
CA GLY A 568 8.57 18.89 -36.52
C GLY A 568 8.31 17.74 -35.56
N VAL A 569 7.94 16.60 -36.14
CA VAL A 569 7.82 15.32 -35.43
C VAL A 569 8.87 14.36 -35.98
N TYR A 570 9.65 13.78 -35.07
CA TYR A 570 10.79 12.93 -35.37
C TYR A 570 10.68 11.59 -34.62
N LEU A 571 11.29 10.53 -35.14
CA LEU A 571 11.42 9.27 -34.42
C LEU A 571 12.43 9.43 -33.27
N ARG A 572 12.12 8.88 -32.09
CA ARG A 572 13.05 8.82 -30.95
C ARG A 572 14.34 8.07 -31.29
N SER A 573 14.25 7.06 -32.16
CA SER A 573 15.38 6.26 -32.64
C SER A 573 16.15 6.89 -33.80
N ALA A 574 15.76 8.08 -34.26
CA ALA A 574 16.45 8.76 -35.34
C ALA A 574 17.90 9.09 -34.94
N LYS A 575 18.84 8.71 -35.79
CA LYS A 575 20.28 8.98 -35.60
C LYS A 575 20.70 10.36 -36.12
N ASP A 576 19.84 10.99 -36.93
CA ASP A 576 20.14 12.23 -37.64
C ASP A 576 18.87 13.06 -37.80
N ILE A 577 18.65 14.00 -36.86
CA ILE A 577 17.55 14.96 -36.88
C ILE A 577 18.14 16.31 -37.31
N PRO A 578 17.69 16.91 -38.42
CA PRO A 578 18.20 18.19 -38.88
C PRO A 578 17.83 19.30 -37.90
N VAL A 579 18.81 20.11 -37.51
CA VAL A 579 18.61 21.21 -36.55
C VAL A 579 18.45 22.53 -37.31
N SER A 580 17.24 23.08 -37.27
CA SER A 580 16.90 24.40 -37.82
C SER A 580 17.59 25.54 -37.06
N ASP A 581 17.69 26.73 -37.67
CA ASP A 581 18.28 27.89 -36.99
C ASP A 581 17.41 28.37 -35.81
N GLU A 582 16.11 28.11 -35.85
CA GLU A 582 15.18 28.29 -34.74
C GLU A 582 15.53 27.35 -33.57
N LEU A 583 15.75 26.06 -33.83
CA LEU A 583 16.16 25.09 -32.80
C LEU A 583 17.54 25.39 -32.21
N LYS A 584 18.51 25.82 -33.01
CA LYS A 584 19.83 26.24 -32.50
C LYS A 584 19.72 27.39 -31.51
N ARG A 585 18.87 28.37 -31.81
CA ARG A 585 18.63 29.54 -30.95
C ARG A 585 17.94 29.15 -29.65
N TRP A 586 16.93 28.29 -29.72
CA TRP A 586 16.18 27.87 -28.53
C TRP A 586 16.97 26.91 -27.63
N LEU A 587 17.57 25.85 -28.19
CA LEU A 587 18.25 24.81 -27.42
C LEU A 587 19.73 25.11 -27.14
N GLY A 588 20.28 26.20 -27.68
CA GLY A 588 21.69 26.56 -27.52
C GLY A 588 22.68 25.62 -28.21
N ILE A 589 22.22 24.77 -29.14
CA ILE A 589 23.04 23.78 -29.84
C ILE A 589 23.66 24.35 -31.13
N ARG A 590 24.87 23.90 -31.48
CA ARG A 590 25.63 24.40 -32.65
C ARG A 590 25.68 23.41 -33.82
N TYR A 591 25.24 22.18 -33.60
CA TYR A 591 25.31 21.12 -34.61
C TYR A 591 24.32 21.36 -35.75
N LYS A 592 24.63 20.81 -36.94
CA LYS A 592 23.70 20.81 -38.09
C LYS A 592 22.63 19.72 -37.96
N SER A 593 22.94 18.66 -37.22
CA SER A 593 22.04 17.57 -36.90
C SER A 593 22.37 16.96 -35.53
N ILE A 594 21.41 16.26 -34.95
CA ILE A 594 21.49 15.65 -33.61
C ILE A 594 20.73 14.32 -33.61
N ASP A 595 21.15 13.34 -32.80
CA ASP A 595 20.35 12.12 -32.60
C ASP A 595 19.20 12.36 -31.61
N GLY A 596 18.20 11.46 -31.60
CA GLY A 596 17.02 11.59 -30.76
C GLY A 596 17.32 11.59 -29.25
N GLU A 597 18.33 10.84 -28.79
CA GLU A 597 18.67 10.77 -27.37
C GLU A 597 19.35 12.06 -26.89
N ALA A 598 20.29 12.59 -27.68
CA ALA A 598 20.91 13.88 -27.44
C ALA A 598 19.89 15.04 -27.51
N LEU A 599 18.89 14.95 -28.40
CA LEU A 599 17.81 15.93 -28.48
C LEU A 599 16.94 15.92 -27.21
N ILE A 600 16.56 14.74 -26.70
CA ILE A 600 15.80 14.63 -25.44
C ILE A 600 16.59 15.25 -24.28
N ARG A 601 17.90 14.98 -24.17
CA ARG A 601 18.76 15.64 -23.16
C ARG A 601 18.74 17.15 -23.28
N ALA A 602 18.87 17.68 -24.50
CA ALA A 602 18.82 19.13 -24.73
C ALA A 602 17.47 19.73 -24.35
N LEU A 603 16.36 19.02 -24.59
CA LEU A 603 15.02 19.45 -24.18
C LEU A 603 14.86 19.51 -22.66
N LEU A 604 15.40 18.54 -21.91
CA LEU A 604 15.32 18.53 -20.44
C LEU A 604 16.13 19.68 -19.79
N VAL A 605 17.26 20.05 -20.41
CA VAL A 605 18.16 21.10 -19.90
C VAL A 605 17.72 22.51 -20.33
N THR A 606 16.88 22.64 -21.35
CA THR A 606 16.47 23.96 -21.84
C THR A 606 15.54 24.67 -20.86
N PRO A 607 15.65 26.01 -20.70
CA PRO A 607 14.74 26.77 -19.87
C PRO A 607 13.28 26.62 -20.30
N VAL A 608 12.42 26.20 -19.38
CA VAL A 608 10.97 26.07 -19.59
C VAL A 608 10.22 26.34 -18.28
N GLU A 609 8.97 26.80 -18.37
CA GLU A 609 8.18 27.07 -17.17
C GLU A 609 7.66 25.78 -16.51
N LEU A 610 7.13 24.84 -17.30
CA LEU A 610 6.64 23.54 -16.81
C LEU A 610 7.30 22.36 -17.54
N LEU A 611 7.82 21.42 -16.78
CA LEU A 611 8.04 20.05 -17.23
C LEU A 611 6.88 19.17 -16.73
N TRP A 612 6.12 18.60 -17.66
CA TRP A 612 4.97 17.75 -17.36
C TRP A 612 5.29 16.28 -17.61
N LEU A 613 5.23 15.45 -16.57
CA LEU A 613 5.49 14.02 -16.67
C LEU A 613 4.16 13.27 -16.68
N GLY A 614 3.71 12.86 -17.86
CA GLY A 614 2.51 12.05 -18.06
C GLY A 614 2.79 10.62 -18.54
N GLY A 615 4.05 10.25 -18.70
CA GLY A 615 4.53 8.92 -19.09
C GLY A 615 5.57 8.39 -18.12
N ILE A 616 5.74 7.06 -18.09
CA ILE A 616 6.68 6.37 -17.19
C ILE A 616 8.14 6.50 -17.65
N GLY A 617 9.06 6.41 -16.70
CA GLY A 617 10.52 6.37 -16.90
C GLY A 617 11.25 7.39 -16.05
N THR A 618 12.48 7.06 -15.63
CA THR A 618 13.30 7.92 -14.77
C THR A 618 14.27 8.74 -15.60
N TYR A 619 13.89 10.00 -15.86
CA TYR A 619 14.59 10.94 -16.73
C TYR A 619 15.55 11.86 -15.99
N VAL A 620 15.44 11.95 -14.66
CA VAL A 620 16.29 12.82 -13.83
C VAL A 620 16.80 12.06 -12.61
N LYS A 621 18.12 12.11 -12.39
CA LYS A 621 18.81 11.59 -11.20
C LYS A 621 19.54 12.70 -10.46
N ALA A 622 19.95 12.44 -9.22
CA ALA A 622 20.88 13.32 -8.54
C ALA A 622 22.27 13.27 -9.21
N SER A 623 23.03 14.35 -9.06
CA SER A 623 24.42 14.44 -9.53
C SER A 623 25.35 13.45 -8.81
N THR A 624 24.97 12.98 -7.62
CA THR A 624 25.68 11.97 -6.83
C THR A 624 25.41 10.53 -7.25
N GLU A 625 24.30 10.27 -7.95
CA GLU A 625 23.92 8.94 -8.42
C GLU A 625 24.56 8.63 -9.77
N LYS A 626 24.86 7.36 -10.03
CA LYS A 626 25.25 6.91 -11.37
C LYS A 626 24.04 6.42 -12.15
N HIS A 627 24.14 6.40 -13.48
CA HIS A 627 23.02 5.95 -14.31
C HIS A 627 22.64 4.49 -14.00
N GLU A 628 23.64 3.65 -13.76
CA GLU A 628 23.48 2.22 -13.51
C GLU A 628 22.79 1.91 -12.17
N GLU A 629 22.76 2.87 -11.24
CA GLU A 629 22.17 2.74 -9.90
C GLU A 629 20.65 3.01 -9.88
N VAL A 630 20.10 3.68 -10.90
CA VAL A 630 18.71 4.15 -10.95
C VAL A 630 17.69 3.04 -11.29
N GLY A 631 18.15 1.91 -11.84
CA GLY A 631 17.29 0.76 -12.15
C GLY A 631 16.48 0.86 -13.46
N ASP A 632 16.45 2.01 -14.15
CA ASP A 632 15.77 2.20 -15.45
C ASP A 632 16.75 2.29 -16.63
N ARG A 633 17.33 1.15 -17.02
CA ARG A 633 18.35 1.12 -18.09
C ARG A 633 17.88 1.67 -19.44
N GLY A 634 16.58 1.61 -19.71
CA GLY A 634 16.00 2.07 -20.97
C GLY A 634 16.12 3.59 -21.19
N ASN A 635 16.33 4.35 -20.11
CA ASN A 635 16.47 5.80 -20.15
C ASN A 635 17.88 6.29 -19.76
N ASP A 636 18.86 5.41 -19.59
CA ASP A 636 20.23 5.79 -19.19
C ASP A 636 20.85 6.84 -20.13
N THR A 637 20.65 6.69 -21.44
CA THR A 637 21.22 7.57 -22.47
C THR A 637 20.58 8.96 -22.53
N VAL A 638 19.35 9.10 -22.04
CA VAL A 638 18.58 10.36 -22.05
C VAL A 638 18.51 11.04 -20.69
N ARG A 639 18.87 10.34 -19.62
CA ARG A 639 18.78 10.85 -18.25
C ARG A 639 19.74 12.00 -18.02
N VAL A 640 19.29 13.03 -17.30
CA VAL A 640 20.08 14.21 -16.92
C VAL A 640 20.22 14.31 -15.40
N ASN A 641 21.16 15.15 -14.94
CA ASN A 641 21.24 15.48 -13.52
C ASN A 641 20.17 16.52 -13.15
N ALA A 642 19.63 16.41 -11.94
CA ALA A 642 18.73 17.43 -11.38
C ALA A 642 19.35 18.83 -11.38
N SER A 643 20.67 18.93 -11.24
CA SER A 643 21.41 20.19 -11.32
C SER A 643 21.36 20.89 -12.69
N GLU A 644 21.06 20.13 -13.75
CA GLU A 644 21.07 20.58 -15.15
C GLU A 644 19.66 20.91 -15.66
N LEU A 645 18.62 20.57 -14.90
CA LEU A 645 17.24 20.71 -15.35
C LEU A 645 16.86 22.19 -15.53
N GLY A 646 16.30 22.53 -16.69
CA GLY A 646 15.92 23.91 -17.04
C GLY A 646 14.49 24.30 -16.66
N ALA A 647 13.69 23.37 -16.14
CA ALA A 647 12.33 23.63 -15.73
C ALA A 647 12.27 24.56 -14.50
N THR A 648 11.20 25.35 -14.39
CA THR A 648 10.90 26.13 -13.17
C THR A 648 9.98 25.33 -12.23
N VAL A 649 8.93 24.74 -12.81
CA VAL A 649 7.97 23.87 -12.13
C VAL A 649 8.01 22.49 -12.79
N VAL A 650 7.98 21.45 -11.98
CA VAL A 650 7.82 20.06 -12.42
C VAL A 650 6.49 19.56 -11.87
N GLY A 651 5.70 18.90 -12.72
CA GLY A 651 4.49 18.20 -12.32
C GLY A 651 4.60 16.71 -12.61
N GLU A 652 4.51 15.87 -11.59
CA GLU A 652 4.66 14.42 -11.69
C GLU A 652 3.30 13.71 -11.72
N GLY A 653 2.60 13.80 -12.86
CA GLY A 653 1.36 13.05 -13.06
C GLY A 653 1.57 11.54 -13.22
N ALA A 654 2.75 11.12 -13.70
CA ALA A 654 3.17 9.73 -13.80
C ALA A 654 4.20 9.37 -12.72
N ASN A 655 4.36 8.07 -12.47
CA ASN A 655 5.30 7.57 -11.46
C ASN A 655 6.73 7.51 -11.98
N LEU A 656 7.68 7.61 -11.05
CA LEU A 656 9.12 7.34 -11.28
C LEU A 656 9.81 8.28 -12.28
N GLY A 657 9.31 9.52 -12.43
CA GLY A 657 9.95 10.53 -13.28
C GLY A 657 11.34 10.93 -12.83
N PHE A 658 11.49 11.02 -11.51
CA PHE A 658 12.71 11.41 -10.79
C PHE A 658 13.06 10.31 -9.77
N THR A 659 14.35 10.09 -9.55
CA THR A 659 14.81 9.47 -8.29
C THR A 659 14.47 10.39 -7.11
N GLN A 660 14.30 9.85 -5.90
CA GLN A 660 14.01 10.69 -4.73
C GLN A 660 15.14 11.71 -4.46
N GLN A 661 16.42 11.32 -4.59
CA GLN A 661 17.55 12.23 -4.43
C GLN A 661 17.53 13.37 -5.47
N ALA A 662 17.13 13.10 -6.72
CA ALA A 662 16.95 14.14 -7.74
C ALA A 662 15.90 15.18 -7.35
N ARG A 663 14.78 14.76 -6.75
CA ARG A 663 13.74 15.69 -6.28
C ARG A 663 14.30 16.64 -5.23
N ILE A 664 15.06 16.09 -4.28
CA ILE A 664 15.72 16.85 -3.22
C ILE A 664 16.74 17.83 -3.82
N GLU A 665 17.65 17.36 -4.69
CA GLU A 665 18.65 18.23 -5.33
C GLU A 665 18.00 19.35 -6.16
N TYR A 666 16.98 19.03 -6.96
CA TYR A 666 16.25 20.01 -7.77
C TYR A 666 15.53 21.04 -6.88
N SER A 667 14.88 20.59 -5.80
CA SER A 667 14.20 21.46 -4.85
C SER A 667 15.16 22.40 -4.13
N LEU A 668 16.31 21.90 -3.66
CA LEU A 668 17.35 22.71 -2.99
C LEU A 668 17.97 23.78 -3.90
N ARG A 669 17.88 23.61 -5.23
CA ARG A 669 18.32 24.60 -6.22
C ARG A 669 17.25 25.63 -6.58
N GLY A 670 16.08 25.57 -5.95
CA GLY A 670 14.95 26.47 -6.18
C GLY A 670 13.93 25.97 -7.20
N GLY A 671 14.10 24.74 -7.71
CA GLY A 671 13.10 24.07 -8.52
C GLY A 671 11.85 23.75 -7.70
N ARG A 672 10.67 23.91 -8.32
CA ARG A 672 9.38 23.62 -7.65
C ARG A 672 8.88 22.24 -8.07
N ILE A 673 8.80 21.33 -7.11
CA ILE A 673 8.42 19.93 -7.30
C ILE A 673 7.79 19.38 -6.01
N ASN A 674 6.76 18.55 -6.15
CA ASN A 674 6.28 17.65 -5.09
C ASN A 674 6.76 16.22 -5.40
N THR A 675 6.52 15.26 -4.50
CA THR A 675 6.65 13.86 -4.88
C THR A 675 5.49 13.43 -5.78
N ASP A 676 5.72 12.42 -6.63
CA ASP A 676 4.67 11.82 -7.46
C ASP A 676 3.49 11.30 -6.62
N ALA A 677 3.77 10.76 -5.43
CA ALA A 677 2.76 10.34 -4.46
C ALA A 677 1.79 11.44 -4.01
N VAL A 678 2.17 12.72 -4.09
CA VAL A 678 1.29 13.86 -3.80
C VAL A 678 0.58 14.34 -5.06
N ASP A 679 1.31 14.51 -6.16
CA ASP A 679 0.75 15.04 -7.41
C ASP A 679 -0.29 14.08 -8.01
N ASN A 680 -0.02 12.78 -8.05
CA ASN A 680 -0.89 11.79 -8.72
C ASN A 680 -1.83 11.01 -7.78
N SER A 681 -1.92 11.43 -6.51
CA SER A 681 -2.72 10.75 -5.48
C SER A 681 -4.21 10.62 -5.81
N ALA A 682 -4.75 11.54 -6.63
CA ALA A 682 -6.15 11.54 -7.05
C ALA A 682 -6.60 10.21 -7.68
N GLY A 683 -5.68 9.52 -8.36
CA GLY A 683 -5.93 8.21 -8.94
C GLY A 683 -6.22 7.15 -7.87
N VAL A 684 -5.39 7.05 -6.83
CA VAL A 684 -5.61 6.06 -5.76
C VAL A 684 -6.80 6.42 -4.88
N ASP A 685 -7.00 7.72 -4.63
CA ASP A 685 -8.10 8.25 -3.82
C ASP A 685 -9.48 8.05 -4.46
N THR A 686 -9.65 8.34 -5.75
CA THR A 686 -10.89 8.03 -6.49
C THR A 686 -11.24 6.56 -6.39
N SER A 687 -10.21 5.71 -6.41
CA SER A 687 -10.36 4.28 -6.31
C SER A 687 -10.76 3.84 -4.89
N ASP A 688 -10.32 4.53 -3.84
CA ASP A 688 -10.74 4.29 -2.45
C ASP A 688 -12.22 4.66 -2.26
N HIS A 689 -12.62 5.82 -2.80
CA HIS A 689 -14.02 6.21 -2.86
C HIS A 689 -14.89 5.19 -3.62
N GLU A 690 -14.44 4.66 -4.78
CA GLU A 690 -15.17 3.62 -5.52
C GLU A 690 -15.48 2.40 -4.62
N VAL A 691 -14.47 1.85 -3.94
CA VAL A 691 -14.62 0.64 -3.13
C VAL A 691 -15.56 0.90 -1.95
N ASN A 692 -15.34 1.98 -1.20
CA ASN A 692 -16.17 2.31 -0.02
C ASN A 692 -17.62 2.67 -0.41
N LEU A 693 -17.83 3.33 -1.55
CA LEU A 693 -19.16 3.55 -2.09
C LEU A 693 -19.86 2.23 -2.42
N LYS A 694 -19.18 1.31 -3.13
CA LYS A 694 -19.76 0.01 -3.46
C LYS A 694 -20.07 -0.82 -2.22
N ILE A 695 -19.22 -0.81 -1.19
CA ILE A 695 -19.49 -1.48 0.10
C ILE A 695 -20.80 -0.95 0.71
N LEU A 696 -20.94 0.38 0.80
CA LEU A 696 -22.15 1.00 1.34
C LEU A 696 -23.38 0.71 0.48
N LEU A 697 -23.28 0.88 -0.84
CA LEU A 697 -24.39 0.71 -1.78
C LEU A 697 -24.86 -0.75 -1.84
N ASN A 698 -23.94 -1.71 -1.82
CA ASN A 698 -24.26 -3.14 -1.69
C ASN A 698 -25.01 -3.43 -0.38
N SER A 699 -24.61 -2.80 0.73
CA SER A 699 -25.33 -2.90 2.01
C SER A 699 -26.75 -2.31 1.91
N LEU A 700 -26.91 -1.14 1.27
CA LEU A 700 -28.22 -0.51 1.05
C LEU A 700 -29.13 -1.34 0.13
N GLN A 701 -28.55 -1.97 -0.89
CA GLN A 701 -29.28 -2.85 -1.80
C GLN A 701 -29.76 -4.13 -1.08
N LYS A 702 -28.89 -4.77 -0.29
CA LYS A 702 -29.25 -5.91 0.58
C LYS A 702 -30.39 -5.54 1.55
N LYS A 703 -30.37 -4.32 2.10
CA LYS A 703 -31.42 -3.76 2.96
C LYS A 703 -32.66 -3.26 2.20
N GLN A 704 -32.74 -3.46 0.88
CA GLN A 704 -33.83 -3.04 0.01
C GLN A 704 -34.13 -1.53 0.06
N ARG A 705 -33.12 -0.71 0.37
CA ARG A 705 -33.23 0.77 0.37
C ARG A 705 -32.95 1.37 -1.00
N VAL A 706 -32.21 0.65 -1.83
CA VAL A 706 -31.95 0.96 -3.24
C VAL A 706 -32.18 -0.33 -4.03
N ALA A 707 -32.91 -0.28 -5.14
CA ALA A 707 -33.16 -1.47 -5.97
C ALA A 707 -31.96 -1.81 -6.85
N ASP A 708 -31.49 -0.83 -7.62
CA ASP A 708 -30.27 -0.86 -8.42
C ASP A 708 -29.50 0.43 -8.15
N TYR A 709 -28.26 0.30 -7.65
CA TYR A 709 -27.47 1.45 -7.26
C TYR A 709 -26.56 1.98 -8.37
N HIS A 710 -26.44 1.32 -9.53
CA HIS A 710 -25.50 1.73 -10.58
C HIS A 710 -25.77 3.17 -11.07
N THR A 711 -27.04 3.56 -11.20
CA THR A 711 -27.42 4.94 -11.55
C THR A 711 -26.99 5.92 -10.45
N LEU A 712 -27.28 5.61 -9.18
CA LEU A 712 -26.86 6.45 -8.05
C LEU A 712 -25.34 6.58 -7.95
N PHE A 713 -24.61 5.50 -8.21
CA PHE A 713 -23.14 5.49 -8.25
C PHE A 713 -22.60 6.43 -9.35
N THR A 714 -23.20 6.37 -10.54
CA THR A 714 -22.86 7.24 -11.67
C THR A 714 -23.20 8.71 -11.38
N ASP A 715 -24.35 8.99 -10.76
CA ASP A 715 -24.79 10.35 -10.41
C ASP A 715 -23.89 11.02 -9.33
N MET A 716 -23.09 10.23 -8.61
CA MET A 716 -22.14 10.73 -7.60
C MET A 716 -20.76 11.06 -8.16
N THR A 717 -20.46 10.73 -9.42
CA THR A 717 -19.13 10.86 -10.04
C THR A 717 -18.50 12.24 -9.83
N ASP A 718 -19.23 13.32 -10.12
CA ASP A 718 -18.71 14.68 -9.98
C ASP A 718 -18.44 15.05 -8.52
N ALA A 719 -19.30 14.61 -7.60
CA ALA A 719 -19.13 14.85 -6.17
C ALA A 719 -17.90 14.10 -5.62
N VAL A 720 -17.64 12.88 -6.10
CA VAL A 720 -16.40 12.13 -5.79
C VAL A 720 -15.18 12.87 -6.32
N CYS A 721 -15.21 13.31 -7.58
CA CYS A 721 -14.10 14.09 -8.16
C CYS A 721 -13.81 15.36 -7.35
N GLN A 722 -14.83 16.03 -6.81
CA GLN A 722 -14.65 17.22 -5.97
C GLN A 722 -14.00 16.88 -4.63
N LEU A 723 -14.41 15.79 -3.98
CA LEU A 723 -13.81 15.32 -2.72
C LEU A 723 -12.32 15.01 -2.90
N VAL A 724 -12.00 14.24 -3.95
CA VAL A 724 -10.62 13.85 -4.29
C VAL A 724 -9.75 15.08 -4.58
N LEU A 725 -10.23 16.00 -5.42
CA LEU A 725 -9.47 17.20 -5.74
C LEU A 725 -9.30 18.14 -4.54
N ALA A 726 -10.27 18.18 -3.63
CA ALA A 726 -10.15 18.95 -2.40
C ALA A 726 -9.00 18.42 -1.52
N ASP A 727 -8.80 17.10 -1.49
CA ASP A 727 -7.67 16.52 -0.76
C ASP A 727 -6.33 16.85 -1.44
N ASN A 728 -6.19 16.75 -2.78
CA ASN A 728 -4.99 17.23 -3.47
C ASN A 728 -4.65 18.69 -3.18
N VAL A 729 -5.67 19.56 -3.18
CA VAL A 729 -5.50 21.00 -2.85
C VAL A 729 -5.01 21.18 -1.42
N ALA A 730 -5.57 20.44 -0.46
CA ALA A 730 -5.22 20.50 0.95
C ALA A 730 -3.81 19.97 1.23
N GLN A 731 -3.44 18.84 0.62
CA GLN A 731 -2.10 18.26 0.75
C GLN A 731 -1.03 19.19 0.16
N SER A 732 -1.27 19.73 -1.04
CA SER A 732 -0.34 20.67 -1.67
C SER A 732 -0.21 21.98 -0.86
N LEU A 733 -1.30 22.44 -0.23
CA LEU A 733 -1.28 23.58 0.70
C LEU A 733 -0.44 23.28 1.94
N CYS A 734 -0.65 22.12 2.56
CA CYS A 734 0.08 21.67 3.74
C CYS A 734 1.58 21.79 3.51
N LEU A 735 2.10 21.24 2.41
CA LEU A 735 3.53 21.33 2.07
C LEU A 735 4.05 22.76 1.95
N SER A 736 3.25 23.68 1.42
CA SER A 736 3.63 25.09 1.32
C SER A 736 3.67 25.77 2.69
N LEU A 737 2.74 25.44 3.58
CA LEU A 737 2.75 25.92 4.97
C LEU A 737 3.89 25.29 5.77
N GLU A 738 4.22 24.02 5.53
CA GLU A 738 5.33 23.33 6.20
C GLU A 738 6.68 23.90 5.82
N GLN A 739 6.88 24.31 4.57
CA GLN A 739 8.11 25.02 4.20
C GLN A 739 8.30 26.31 5.02
N LEU A 740 7.20 27.02 5.33
CA LEU A 740 7.25 28.22 6.16
C LEU A 740 7.52 27.86 7.64
N ARG A 741 6.79 26.89 8.20
CA ARG A 741 6.95 26.45 9.60
C ARG A 741 8.33 25.84 9.86
N CYS A 742 8.83 25.04 8.92
CA CYS A 742 10.16 24.45 8.98
C CYS A 742 11.25 25.52 8.89
N ALA A 743 11.07 26.57 8.09
CA ALA A 743 12.01 27.68 8.06
C ALA A 743 12.08 28.45 9.39
N GLU A 744 10.99 28.48 10.16
CA GLU A 744 10.94 29.07 11.51
C GLU A 744 11.60 28.16 12.57
N ASN A 745 11.35 26.85 12.52
CA ASN A 745 11.90 25.89 13.50
C ASN A 745 12.24 24.53 12.87
N PRO A 746 13.42 24.37 12.22
CA PRO A 746 13.82 23.11 11.61
C PRO A 746 14.01 21.96 12.63
N ALA A 747 14.41 22.30 13.86
CA ALA A 747 14.73 21.30 14.88
C ALA A 747 13.52 20.44 15.26
N LEU A 748 12.31 21.02 15.29
CA LEU A 748 11.06 20.30 15.55
C LEU A 748 10.81 19.20 14.52
N PHE A 749 11.08 19.47 13.24
CA PHE A 749 10.86 18.51 12.15
C PHE A 749 11.87 17.37 12.18
N LEU A 750 13.12 17.65 12.57
CA LEU A 750 14.15 16.62 12.77
C LEU A 750 13.79 15.68 13.92
N GLN A 751 13.35 16.23 15.06
CA GLN A 751 12.89 15.45 16.20
C GLN A 751 11.67 14.59 15.82
N LEU A 752 10.74 15.16 15.07
CA LEU A 752 9.58 14.42 14.59
C LEU A 752 9.99 13.27 13.66
N ALA A 753 10.94 13.50 12.75
CA ALA A 753 11.45 12.43 11.88
C ALA A 753 12.12 11.29 12.69
N GLU A 754 12.80 11.59 13.79
CA GLU A 754 13.37 10.56 14.69
C GLU A 754 12.27 9.73 15.37
N HIS A 755 11.22 10.41 15.83
CA HIS A 755 10.09 9.74 16.48
C HIS A 755 9.33 8.83 15.50
N LEU A 756 9.05 9.32 14.29
CA LEU A 756 8.33 8.56 13.27
C LEU A 756 9.14 7.36 12.74
N GLU A 757 10.47 7.49 12.69
CA GLU A 757 11.37 6.38 12.39
C GLU A 757 11.37 5.33 13.52
N ALA A 758 11.42 5.76 14.78
CA ALA A 758 11.31 4.86 15.93
C ALA A 758 9.94 4.14 15.99
N ALA A 759 8.88 4.80 15.54
CA ALA A 759 7.53 4.22 15.42
C ALA A 759 7.37 3.28 14.21
N GLY A 760 8.36 3.20 13.31
CA GLY A 760 8.34 2.31 12.15
C GLY A 760 7.47 2.77 10.98
N VAL A 761 7.04 4.04 10.95
CA VAL A 761 6.24 4.63 9.87
C VAL A 761 7.07 5.47 8.88
N LEU A 762 8.35 5.71 9.20
CA LEU A 762 9.33 6.37 8.34
C LEU A 762 10.61 5.51 8.24
N ASP A 763 11.13 5.31 7.04
CA ASP A 763 12.40 4.62 6.76
C ASP A 763 13.33 5.56 5.97
N ARG A 764 14.21 6.27 6.68
CA ARG A 764 15.06 7.30 6.08
C ARG A 764 15.92 6.79 4.93
N ALA A 765 16.28 5.50 4.91
CA ALA A 765 17.05 4.91 3.82
C ALA A 765 16.20 4.76 2.55
N VAL A 766 14.93 4.34 2.68
CA VAL A 766 14.00 4.19 1.56
C VAL A 766 13.54 5.54 1.02
N GLN A 767 13.15 6.48 1.90
CA GLN A 767 12.68 7.80 1.48
C GLN A 767 13.82 8.80 1.20
N CYS A 768 15.08 8.39 1.34
CA CYS A 768 16.25 9.28 1.20
C CYS A 768 16.15 10.53 2.08
N PHE A 769 15.51 10.43 3.24
CA PHE A 769 15.36 11.56 4.17
C PHE A 769 16.71 11.84 4.83
N ALA A 770 17.22 13.07 4.68
CA ALA A 770 18.56 13.40 5.11
C ALA A 770 18.77 13.28 6.63
N SER A 771 19.99 12.91 7.04
CA SER A 771 20.33 12.86 8.45
C SER A 771 20.39 14.27 9.04
N ASN A 772 20.27 14.38 10.37
CA ASN A 772 20.37 15.67 11.05
C ASN A 772 21.69 16.37 10.71
N LYS A 773 22.78 15.61 10.61
CA LYS A 773 24.09 16.14 10.23
C LYS A 773 24.06 16.75 8.82
N ASP A 774 23.43 16.07 7.87
CA ASP A 774 23.34 16.54 6.49
C ASP A 774 22.51 17.83 6.41
N ILE A 775 21.35 17.86 7.09
CA ILE A 775 20.47 19.04 7.13
C ILE A 775 21.21 20.24 7.76
N LEU A 776 21.94 20.04 8.86
CA LEU A 776 22.74 21.10 9.48
C LEU A 776 23.85 21.64 8.58
N THR A 777 24.34 20.84 7.62
CA THR A 777 25.35 21.29 6.65
C THR A 777 24.76 22.03 5.44
N ARG A 778 23.43 21.95 5.21
CA ARG A 778 22.78 22.67 4.11
C ARG A 778 22.73 24.17 4.43
N PRO A 779 22.98 25.05 3.44
CA PRO A 779 22.74 26.48 3.60
C PRO A 779 21.29 26.75 4.05
N GLY A 780 21.12 27.45 5.17
CA GLY A 780 19.80 27.72 5.76
C GLY A 780 19.16 26.54 6.51
N GLN A 781 19.87 25.42 6.69
CA GLN A 781 19.40 24.23 7.43
C GLN A 781 18.03 23.72 6.94
N VAL A 782 17.85 23.72 5.61
CA VAL A 782 16.56 23.49 4.97
C VAL A 782 16.25 22.00 4.80
N ILE A 783 15.05 21.61 5.24
CA ILE A 783 14.38 20.38 4.82
C ILE A 783 13.61 20.69 3.54
N SER A 784 13.89 19.95 2.46
CA SER A 784 13.31 20.22 1.15
C SER A 784 11.84 19.85 1.09
N ARG A 785 11.11 20.40 0.11
CA ARG A 785 9.68 20.12 -0.06
C ARG A 785 9.37 18.62 -0.29
N PRO A 786 10.16 17.86 -1.08
CA PRO A 786 9.99 16.41 -1.18
C PRO A 786 10.18 15.68 0.15
N GLU A 787 11.17 16.08 0.97
CA GLU A 787 11.37 15.48 2.30
C GLU A 787 10.20 15.80 3.26
N LEU A 788 9.64 17.01 3.17
CA LEU A 788 8.42 17.37 3.92
C LEU A 788 7.20 16.57 3.48
N ALA A 789 7.12 16.16 2.21
CA ALA A 789 6.06 15.29 1.72
C ALA A 789 6.13 13.89 2.34
N ASP A 790 7.33 13.34 2.49
CA ASP A 790 7.54 12.06 3.19
C ASP A 790 7.17 12.17 4.68
N LEU A 791 7.54 13.29 5.33
CA LEU A 791 7.19 13.52 6.75
C LEU A 791 5.69 13.72 6.96
N MET A 792 5.01 14.42 6.03
CA MET A 792 3.55 14.59 6.04
C MET A 792 2.85 13.24 5.92
N ALA A 793 3.28 12.38 4.98
CA ALA A 793 2.75 11.04 4.79
C ALA A 793 2.93 10.18 6.06
N ALA A 794 4.14 10.15 6.62
CA ALA A 794 4.44 9.40 7.84
C ALA A 794 3.63 9.91 9.05
N SER A 795 3.44 11.23 9.17
CA SER A 795 2.65 11.84 10.26
C SER A 795 1.17 11.45 10.18
N LYS A 796 0.59 11.41 8.96
CA LYS A 796 -0.78 10.95 8.73
C LYS A 796 -0.95 9.48 9.09
N MET A 797 -0.04 8.63 8.62
CA MET A 797 -0.03 7.20 8.92
C MET A 797 0.03 6.94 10.44
N TYR A 798 0.93 7.64 11.13
CA TYR A 798 1.06 7.56 12.58
C TYR A 798 -0.25 7.95 13.29
N LEU A 799 -0.81 9.12 12.95
CA LEU A 799 -2.01 9.63 13.60
C LEU A 799 -3.24 8.75 13.32
N ALA A 800 -3.38 8.24 12.09
CA ALA A 800 -4.42 7.29 11.72
C ALA A 800 -4.30 5.99 12.52
N GLN A 801 -3.09 5.44 12.67
CA GLN A 801 -2.86 4.23 13.45
C GLN A 801 -3.21 4.44 14.93
N GLN A 802 -2.77 5.55 15.53
CA GLN A 802 -3.10 5.88 16.94
C GLN A 802 -4.61 6.00 17.17
N LEU A 803 -5.36 6.54 16.20
CA LEU A 803 -6.82 6.61 16.25
C LEU A 803 -7.48 5.22 16.09
N GLN A 804 -6.98 4.39 15.19
CA GLN A 804 -7.49 3.02 14.97
C GLN A 804 -7.27 2.12 16.19
N ASP A 805 -6.15 2.28 16.90
CA ASP A 805 -5.87 1.58 18.16
C ASP A 805 -6.88 1.95 19.27
N GLN A 806 -7.63 3.03 19.10
CA GLN A 806 -8.69 3.52 20.00
C GLN A 806 -10.09 3.41 19.36
N ALA A 807 -10.35 2.31 18.65
CA ALA A 807 -11.57 2.09 17.88
C ALA A 807 -12.90 2.33 18.65
N ASP A 808 -12.92 2.05 19.97
CA ASP A 808 -14.09 2.26 20.82
C ASP A 808 -14.45 3.75 20.93
N LEU A 809 -13.46 4.64 21.04
CA LEU A 809 -13.69 6.08 21.14
C LEU A 809 -14.27 6.65 19.84
N LEU A 810 -13.85 6.11 18.69
CA LEU A 810 -14.35 6.52 17.38
C LEU A 810 -15.83 6.17 17.15
N GLN A 811 -16.46 5.39 18.05
CA GLN A 811 -17.90 5.14 18.01
C GLN A 811 -18.74 6.31 18.55
N ASP A 812 -18.14 7.25 19.27
CA ASP A 812 -18.85 8.40 19.83
C ASP A 812 -19.47 9.30 18.74
N ASP A 813 -20.68 9.81 19.01
CA ASP A 813 -21.48 10.63 18.09
C ASP A 813 -20.73 11.87 17.57
N CYS A 814 -19.79 12.41 18.36
CA CYS A 814 -19.00 13.59 18.01
C CYS A 814 -18.10 13.36 16.79
N TYR A 815 -17.68 12.11 16.50
CA TYR A 815 -16.84 11.79 15.35
C TYR A 815 -17.64 11.46 14.08
N GLU A 816 -18.96 11.29 14.19
CA GLU A 816 -19.79 10.83 13.08
C GLU A 816 -19.82 11.82 11.89
N ARG A 817 -19.56 13.12 12.16
CA ARG A 817 -19.39 14.13 11.11
C ARG A 817 -18.20 13.82 10.17
N TYR A 818 -17.14 13.19 10.66
CA TYR A 818 -15.94 12.89 9.87
C TYR A 818 -16.16 11.66 8.99
N CYS A 819 -16.92 10.67 9.46
CA CYS A 819 -17.42 9.59 8.60
C CYS A 819 -18.31 10.15 7.48
N GLN A 820 -19.24 11.06 7.82
CA GLN A 820 -20.10 11.71 6.83
C GLN A 820 -19.32 12.51 5.80
N ALA A 821 -18.28 13.24 6.22
CA ALA A 821 -17.48 14.08 5.33
C ALA A 821 -16.81 13.30 4.19
N TYR A 822 -16.49 12.02 4.41
CA TYR A 822 -15.94 11.12 3.39
C TYR A 822 -16.92 10.85 2.23
N PHE A 823 -18.23 10.78 2.50
CA PHE A 823 -19.19 10.39 1.47
C PHE A 823 -19.73 11.59 0.67
N PRO A 824 -20.06 11.40 -0.63
CA PRO A 824 -20.77 12.37 -1.46
C PRO A 824 -22.04 12.91 -0.82
N VAL A 825 -22.39 14.16 -1.14
CA VAL A 825 -23.54 14.88 -0.55
C VAL A 825 -24.87 14.16 -0.69
N GLN A 826 -25.04 13.40 -1.78
CA GLN A 826 -26.20 12.56 -2.07
C GLN A 826 -26.43 11.51 -0.95
N LEU A 827 -25.35 10.89 -0.46
CA LEU A 827 -25.42 9.92 0.63
C LEU A 827 -25.55 10.58 2.00
N ARG A 828 -24.87 11.72 2.21
CA ARG A 828 -24.95 12.49 3.47
C ARG A 828 -26.36 12.98 3.78
N THR A 829 -27.17 13.24 2.75
CA THR A 829 -28.53 13.74 2.88
C THR A 829 -29.58 12.63 2.85
N GLY A 830 -29.49 11.70 1.88
CA GLY A 830 -30.48 10.65 1.69
C GLY A 830 -30.29 9.40 2.58
N PHE A 831 -29.06 9.11 3.00
CA PHE A 831 -28.70 7.83 3.64
C PHE A 831 -27.87 7.99 4.92
N LYS A 832 -27.90 9.16 5.56
CA LYS A 832 -27.12 9.50 6.77
C LYS A 832 -27.13 8.40 7.84
N ALA A 833 -28.30 7.81 8.12
CA ALA A 833 -28.47 6.79 9.15
C ALA A 833 -27.73 5.46 8.88
N TYR A 834 -27.21 5.26 7.66
CA TYR A 834 -26.49 4.04 7.28
C TYR A 834 -24.97 4.21 7.26
N LEU A 835 -24.46 5.44 7.36
CA LEU A 835 -23.03 5.74 7.25
C LEU A 835 -22.24 5.24 8.47
N SER A 836 -22.80 5.39 9.68
CA SER A 836 -22.20 4.86 10.91
C SER A 836 -22.09 3.33 10.90
N GLY A 837 -22.96 2.64 10.16
CA GLY A 837 -22.95 1.19 10.00
C GLY A 837 -22.06 0.69 8.85
N HIS A 838 -21.23 1.55 8.27
CA HIS A 838 -20.26 1.15 7.25
C HIS A 838 -19.20 0.20 7.84
N ALA A 839 -18.82 -0.84 7.11
CA ALA A 839 -17.88 -1.86 7.61
C ALA A 839 -16.49 -1.30 7.97
N LEU A 840 -16.11 -0.19 7.33
CA LEU A 840 -14.86 0.55 7.59
C LEU A 840 -15.10 1.91 8.26
N ALA A 841 -16.20 2.11 9.00
CA ALA A 841 -16.54 3.41 9.57
C ALA A 841 -15.42 3.94 10.50
N THR A 842 -14.79 3.06 11.28
CA THR A 842 -13.68 3.40 12.18
C THR A 842 -12.46 3.89 11.41
N GLU A 843 -12.05 3.16 10.37
CA GLU A 843 -10.88 3.47 9.56
C GLU A 843 -11.10 4.71 8.68
N ILE A 844 -12.32 4.91 8.18
CA ILE A 844 -12.75 6.15 7.52
C ILE A 844 -12.58 7.34 8.48
N LYS A 845 -13.11 7.25 9.71
CA LYS A 845 -13.01 8.33 10.71
C LYS A 845 -11.54 8.65 11.01
N ALA A 846 -10.73 7.63 11.28
CA ALA A 846 -9.30 7.80 11.56
C ALA A 846 -8.54 8.47 10.42
N THR A 847 -8.80 8.05 9.18
CA THR A 847 -8.14 8.61 7.98
C THR A 847 -8.60 10.05 7.72
N VAL A 848 -9.90 10.34 7.81
CA VAL A 848 -10.43 11.70 7.60
C VAL A 848 -9.91 12.67 8.67
N ILE A 849 -9.90 12.26 9.94
CA ILE A 849 -9.42 13.10 11.05
C ILE A 849 -7.91 13.35 10.92
N SER A 850 -7.13 12.31 10.64
CA SER A 850 -5.67 12.46 10.47
C SER A 850 -5.32 13.33 9.28
N ASN A 851 -5.98 13.14 8.13
CA ASN A 851 -5.83 14.01 6.97
C ASN A 851 -6.21 15.46 7.30
N LEU A 852 -7.35 15.68 7.97
CA LEU A 852 -7.82 17.01 8.34
C LEU A 852 -6.79 17.75 9.22
N ILE A 853 -6.34 17.11 10.30
CA ILE A 853 -5.40 17.72 11.24
C ILE A 853 -4.07 18.01 10.57
N ILE A 854 -3.46 17.02 9.91
CA ILE A 854 -2.13 17.20 9.31
C ILE A 854 -2.19 18.18 8.13
N ASN A 855 -3.22 18.14 7.29
CA ASN A 855 -3.34 19.08 6.16
C ASN A 855 -3.46 20.55 6.64
N GLN A 856 -3.99 20.79 7.84
CA GLN A 856 -4.22 22.11 8.41
C GLN A 856 -3.09 22.51 9.39
N ALA A 857 -3.03 21.86 10.56
CA ALA A 857 -2.09 22.14 11.64
C ALA A 857 -0.65 21.73 11.32
N GLY A 858 -0.46 20.81 10.36
CA GLY A 858 0.85 20.27 10.01
C GLY A 858 1.37 19.19 10.94
N CYS A 859 2.51 18.63 10.58
CA CYS A 859 3.28 17.61 11.26
C CYS A 859 3.66 18.05 12.68
N GLY A 860 3.87 19.36 12.88
CA GLY A 860 4.15 19.97 14.19
C GLY A 860 3.04 19.75 15.23
N PHE A 861 1.81 19.40 14.83
CA PHE A 861 0.75 18.99 15.75
C PHE A 861 1.17 17.84 16.66
N LEU A 862 1.93 16.87 16.14
CA LEU A 862 2.44 15.74 16.91
C LEU A 862 3.41 16.18 18.02
N GLY A 863 4.01 17.38 17.89
CA GLY A 863 4.81 18.02 18.93
C GLY A 863 4.05 18.29 20.23
N LEU A 864 2.73 18.50 20.18
CA LEU A 864 1.90 18.70 21.38
C LEU A 864 1.97 17.51 22.34
N ILE A 865 2.21 16.31 21.82
CA ILE A 865 2.31 15.07 22.59
C ILE A 865 3.68 14.94 23.24
N PHE A 866 4.74 15.48 22.63
CA PHE A 866 6.09 15.42 23.21
C PHE A 866 6.26 16.41 24.34
N ASP A 867 5.63 17.58 24.22
CA ASP A 867 5.72 18.68 25.18
C ASP A 867 4.82 18.48 26.41
N THR A 868 3.85 17.59 26.34
CA THR A 868 2.86 17.36 27.41
C THR A 868 2.81 15.87 27.75
N ASP A 869 2.64 15.50 29.03
CA ASP A 869 2.30 14.10 29.41
C ASP A 869 0.88 13.70 28.92
N GLY A 870 0.35 14.40 27.92
CA GLY A 870 -1.01 14.30 27.42
C GLY A 870 -1.19 13.15 26.41
N ASN A 871 -2.40 12.60 26.41
CA ASN A 871 -2.81 11.60 25.43
C ASN A 871 -3.04 12.26 24.06
N ILE A 872 -2.54 11.64 22.98
CA ILE A 872 -2.76 12.07 21.59
C ILE A 872 -4.26 12.29 21.28
N ILE A 873 -5.14 11.46 21.86
CA ILE A 873 -6.58 11.60 21.68
C ILE A 873 -7.10 12.91 22.27
N THR A 874 -6.61 13.32 23.43
CA THR A 874 -7.00 14.59 24.06
C THR A 874 -6.57 15.78 23.19
N ALA A 875 -5.39 15.71 22.57
CA ALA A 875 -4.94 16.74 21.64
C ALA A 875 -5.83 16.82 20.39
N ILE A 876 -6.22 15.66 19.83
CA ILE A 876 -7.13 15.56 18.69
C ILE A 876 -8.48 16.16 19.03
N ASP A 877 -9.09 15.73 20.14
CA ASP A 877 -10.40 16.22 20.60
C ASP A 877 -10.41 17.73 20.78
N CYS A 878 -9.35 18.24 21.40
CA CYS A 878 -9.19 19.67 21.65
C CYS A 878 -9.10 20.47 20.34
N TYR A 879 -8.29 19.99 19.38
CA TYR A 879 -8.15 20.63 18.08
C TYR A 879 -9.47 20.63 17.31
N LEU A 880 -10.12 19.46 17.22
CA LEU A 880 -11.40 19.31 16.50
C LEU A 880 -12.53 20.14 17.14
N ALA A 881 -12.51 20.34 18.45
CA ALA A 881 -13.47 21.19 19.15
C ALA A 881 -13.23 22.66 18.83
N PHE A 882 -11.99 23.16 18.98
CA PHE A 882 -11.67 24.55 18.73
C PHE A 882 -11.80 24.95 17.26
N ASP A 883 -11.47 24.04 16.34
CA ASP A 883 -11.71 24.20 14.90
C ASP A 883 -13.19 24.50 14.61
N GLN A 884 -14.10 23.74 15.23
CA GLN A 884 -15.54 23.93 15.12
C GLN A 884 -16.02 25.21 15.82
N ILE A 885 -15.53 25.50 17.03
CA ILE A 885 -15.89 26.70 17.80
C ILE A 885 -15.53 27.97 17.02
N LEU A 886 -14.36 28.01 16.39
CA LEU A 886 -13.91 29.15 15.60
C LEU A 886 -14.54 29.21 14.20
N GLN A 887 -15.26 28.17 13.78
CA GLN A 887 -15.73 27.99 12.41
C GLN A 887 -14.56 28.12 11.42
N ALA A 888 -13.43 27.50 11.76
CA ALA A 888 -12.16 27.66 11.06
C ALA A 888 -12.25 27.20 9.60
N ASP A 889 -13.02 26.15 9.30
CA ASP A 889 -13.32 25.71 7.93
C ASP A 889 -13.88 26.84 7.04
N ALA A 890 -14.81 27.64 7.57
CA ALA A 890 -15.41 28.75 6.82
C ALA A 890 -14.40 29.89 6.59
N LEU A 891 -13.44 30.08 7.50
CA LEU A 891 -12.35 31.05 7.32
C LEU A 891 -11.35 30.56 6.27
N ARG A 892 -10.95 29.30 6.32
CA ARG A 892 -10.06 28.70 5.31
C ARG A 892 -10.68 28.77 3.92
N GLN A 893 -11.97 28.48 3.78
CA GLN A 893 -12.69 28.62 2.52
C GLN A 893 -12.70 30.08 2.02
N ALA A 894 -13.00 31.04 2.89
CA ALA A 894 -12.99 32.46 2.53
C ALA A 894 -11.59 32.96 2.11
N ILE A 895 -10.51 32.39 2.67
CA ILE A 895 -9.13 32.66 2.23
C ILE A 895 -8.87 32.02 0.87
N ALA A 896 -9.30 30.77 0.65
CA ALA A 896 -9.12 30.08 -0.62
C ALA A 896 -9.85 30.78 -1.79
N GLU A 897 -11.00 31.41 -1.53
CA GLU A 897 -11.71 32.24 -2.51
C GLU A 897 -10.86 33.43 -3.01
N LEU A 898 -9.82 33.84 -2.29
CA LEU A 898 -8.88 34.90 -2.67
C LEU A 898 -7.73 34.40 -3.57
N ASP A 899 -7.78 33.16 -4.03
CA ASP A 899 -6.79 32.58 -4.95
C ASP A 899 -6.62 33.43 -6.21
N ASN A 900 -5.36 33.79 -6.51
CA ASN A 900 -4.97 34.70 -7.60
C ASN A 900 -5.53 36.13 -7.48
N GLN A 901 -6.18 36.50 -6.36
CA GLN A 901 -6.65 37.86 -6.08
C GLN A 901 -5.67 38.64 -5.19
N ILE A 902 -5.06 37.96 -4.22
CA ILE A 902 -4.00 38.49 -3.36
C ILE A 902 -2.74 37.62 -3.44
N PRO A 903 -1.56 38.13 -3.05
CA PRO A 903 -0.34 37.33 -3.03
C PRO A 903 -0.47 36.08 -2.15
N ALA A 904 0.02 34.93 -2.63
CA ALA A 904 -0.05 33.66 -1.90
C ALA A 904 0.59 33.74 -0.50
N ALA A 905 1.70 34.49 -0.37
CA ALA A 905 2.36 34.70 0.91
C ALA A 905 1.43 35.33 1.97
N GLN A 906 0.56 36.26 1.57
CA GLN A 906 -0.40 36.88 2.48
C GLN A 906 -1.49 35.90 2.91
N GLN A 907 -2.00 35.06 2.00
CA GLN A 907 -2.93 33.98 2.38
C GLN A 907 -2.29 33.02 3.38
N TYR A 908 -1.02 32.64 3.16
CA TYR A 908 -0.33 31.68 4.02
C TYR A 908 -0.05 32.25 5.42
N GLN A 909 0.20 33.56 5.53
CA GLN A 909 0.27 34.24 6.82
C GLN A 909 -1.04 34.12 7.59
N LEU A 910 -2.18 34.37 6.95
CA LEU A 910 -3.50 34.24 7.58
C LEU A 910 -3.74 32.77 8.01
N LEU A 911 -3.51 31.82 7.11
CA LEU A 911 -3.68 30.40 7.44
C LEU A 911 -2.79 30.00 8.63
N ASN A 912 -1.50 30.33 8.61
CA ASN A 912 -0.62 30.02 9.74
C ASN A 912 -1.07 30.71 11.03
N GLN A 913 -1.52 31.96 11.01
CA GLN A 913 -2.04 32.63 12.21
C GLN A 913 -3.25 31.90 12.81
N LEU A 914 -4.18 31.45 11.97
CA LEU A 914 -5.33 30.66 12.41
C LEU A 914 -4.89 29.33 13.06
N GLU A 915 -3.98 28.60 12.41
CA GLU A 915 -3.50 27.32 12.94
C GLU A 915 -2.68 27.50 14.21
N HIS A 916 -1.83 28.53 14.30
CA HIS A 916 -1.13 28.87 15.54
C HIS A 916 -2.11 29.19 16.67
N ARG A 917 -3.21 29.89 16.38
CA ARG A 917 -4.25 30.17 17.38
C ARG A 917 -4.90 28.87 17.88
N LEU A 918 -5.29 27.97 16.98
CA LEU A 918 -5.85 26.67 17.35
C LEU A 918 -4.88 25.83 18.18
N ILE A 919 -3.62 25.74 17.76
CA ILE A 919 -2.56 25.01 18.49
C ILE A 919 -2.31 25.61 19.88
N SER A 920 -2.30 26.95 20.00
CA SER A 920 -2.15 27.61 21.29
C SER A 920 -3.28 27.28 22.27
N PHE A 921 -4.52 27.16 21.77
CA PHE A 921 -5.66 26.75 22.59
C PHE A 921 -5.53 25.29 23.03
N CYS A 922 -5.07 24.41 22.13
CA CYS A 922 -4.82 23.01 22.45
C CYS A 922 -3.74 22.86 23.52
N ARG A 923 -2.60 23.53 23.34
CA ARG A 923 -1.51 23.53 24.32
C ARG A 923 -1.98 24.02 25.68
N TRP A 924 -2.72 25.14 25.72
CA TRP A 924 -3.27 25.66 26.97
C TRP A 924 -4.17 24.63 27.68
N ALA A 925 -5.09 24.01 26.95
CA ALA A 925 -6.02 23.03 27.53
C ALA A 925 -5.28 21.80 28.08
N LEU A 926 -4.31 21.28 27.33
CA LEU A 926 -3.50 20.12 27.73
C LEU A 926 -2.66 20.41 28.99
N LEU A 927 -1.95 21.54 29.03
CA LEU A 927 -1.13 21.93 30.18
C LEU A 927 -1.94 22.13 31.47
N HIS A 928 -3.21 22.53 31.34
CA HIS A 928 -4.11 22.76 32.48
C HIS A 928 -5.01 21.56 32.79
N GLY A 929 -4.82 20.41 32.12
CA GLY A 929 -5.62 19.21 32.32
C GLY A 929 -7.11 19.41 32.02
N ARG A 930 -7.44 20.32 31.09
CA ARG A 930 -8.83 20.63 30.70
C ARG A 930 -9.25 19.70 29.58
N GLU A 931 -10.31 18.95 29.82
CA GLU A 931 -10.89 18.04 28.83
C GLU A 931 -11.83 18.82 27.90
N ILE A 932 -11.38 19.09 26.68
CA ILE A 932 -12.15 19.79 25.64
C ILE A 932 -12.44 18.80 24.53
N ARG A 933 -13.72 18.45 24.37
CA ARG A 933 -14.17 17.44 23.39
C ARG A 933 -14.99 18.06 22.27
N PRO A 934 -15.00 17.47 21.05
CA PRO A 934 -15.76 17.99 19.92
C PRO A 934 -17.26 17.64 19.99
N ASP A 935 -17.82 17.53 21.19
CA ASP A 935 -19.23 17.25 21.41
C ASP A 935 -20.09 18.51 21.34
N ALA A 936 -21.39 18.32 21.06
CA ALA A 936 -22.31 19.44 20.88
C ALA A 936 -22.45 20.34 22.12
N SER A 937 -22.29 19.79 23.33
CA SER A 937 -22.41 20.59 24.56
C SER A 937 -21.22 21.52 24.72
N THR A 938 -20.00 21.00 24.57
CA THR A 938 -18.75 21.78 24.61
C THR A 938 -18.75 22.85 23.53
N ILE A 939 -19.06 22.47 22.28
CA ILE A 939 -19.11 23.41 21.15
C ILE A 939 -20.11 24.53 21.41
N ASN A 940 -21.32 24.22 21.90
CA ASN A 940 -22.35 25.22 22.16
C ASN A 940 -21.95 26.20 23.27
N VAL A 941 -21.35 25.70 24.37
CA VAL A 941 -20.89 26.52 25.50
C VAL A 941 -19.79 27.49 25.03
N TYR A 942 -18.73 26.98 24.40
CA TYR A 942 -17.64 27.81 23.93
C TYR A 942 -18.08 28.75 22.81
N SER A 943 -18.96 28.32 21.90
CA SER A 943 -19.51 29.19 20.85
C SER A 943 -20.35 30.34 21.43
N ALA A 944 -21.09 30.10 22.52
CA ALA A 944 -21.82 31.15 23.23
C ALA A 944 -20.86 32.19 23.82
N TYR A 945 -19.77 31.76 24.47
CA TYR A 945 -18.75 32.67 24.98
C TYR A 945 -18.01 33.43 23.87
N LEU A 946 -17.71 32.78 22.74
CA LEU A 946 -17.12 33.45 21.58
C LEU A 946 -18.05 34.53 21.01
N ASN A 947 -19.36 34.25 20.96
CA ASN A 947 -20.35 35.24 20.51
C ASN A 947 -20.52 36.38 21.53
N ALA A 948 -20.49 36.10 22.82
CA ALA A 948 -20.47 37.13 23.87
C ALA A 948 -19.22 38.02 23.74
N TYR A 949 -18.05 37.42 23.49
CA TYR A 949 -16.82 38.16 23.21
C TYR A 949 -16.96 39.08 21.98
N LYS A 950 -17.50 38.56 20.86
CA LYS A 950 -17.76 39.34 19.64
C LYS A 950 -18.68 40.54 19.91
N THR A 951 -19.70 40.39 20.74
CA THR A 951 -20.57 41.52 21.12
C THR A 951 -19.83 42.51 22.01
N TYR A 952 -19.04 42.02 22.98
CA TYR A 952 -18.25 42.86 23.89
C TYR A 952 -17.27 43.76 23.15
N ILE A 953 -16.42 43.20 22.28
CA ILE A 953 -15.44 43.95 21.48
C ILE A 953 -16.11 44.99 20.56
N ASN A 954 -17.24 44.65 19.95
CA ASN A 954 -17.97 45.60 19.10
C ASN A 954 -18.52 46.81 19.88
N GLN A 955 -18.75 46.67 21.19
CA GLN A 955 -19.28 47.74 22.06
C GLN A 955 -18.19 48.56 22.74
N HIS A 956 -17.02 47.98 23.02
CA HIS A 956 -16.00 48.59 23.89
C HIS A 956 -14.71 49.03 23.16
N ARG A 957 -14.51 48.66 21.89
CA ARG A 957 -13.31 49.05 21.14
C ARG A 957 -13.42 50.49 20.62
N SER A 958 -12.41 51.32 20.86
CA SER A 958 -12.38 52.71 20.38
C SER A 958 -12.23 52.80 18.84
N GLU A 959 -12.67 53.91 18.23
CA GLU A 959 -12.51 54.15 16.77
C GLU A 959 -11.04 54.10 16.32
N GLN A 960 -10.10 54.50 17.18
CA GLN A 960 -8.66 54.42 16.91
C GLN A 960 -8.13 52.98 16.93
N GLU A 961 -8.53 52.16 17.89
CA GLU A 961 -8.17 50.73 17.94
C GLU A 961 -8.78 49.94 16.79
N GLN A 962 -9.98 50.31 16.34
CA GLN A 962 -10.60 49.76 15.13
C GLN A 962 -9.79 50.12 13.87
N ALA A 963 -9.31 51.36 13.73
CA ALA A 963 -8.50 51.79 12.60
C ALA A 963 -7.09 51.14 12.58
N GLN A 964 -6.47 50.94 13.75
CA GLN A 964 -5.14 50.33 13.88
C GLN A 964 -5.13 48.84 13.50
N HIS A 965 -6.21 48.11 13.82
CA HIS A 965 -6.38 46.70 13.43
C HIS A 965 -6.86 46.52 11.98
N GLN A 966 -7.40 47.57 11.34
CA GLN A 966 -7.82 47.53 9.93
C GLN A 966 -6.66 47.69 8.94
N HIS A 967 -5.57 48.36 9.32
CA HIS A 967 -4.48 48.71 8.40
C HIS A 967 -3.72 47.50 7.80
N PRO A 968 -3.50 46.37 8.52
CA PRO A 968 -2.95 45.14 7.95
C PRO A 968 -3.96 44.32 7.12
N LEU A 969 -5.26 44.52 7.36
CA LEU A 969 -6.37 43.75 6.77
C LEU A 969 -7.04 44.46 5.58
N ALA A 970 -6.53 45.62 5.16
CA ALA A 970 -7.16 46.50 4.17
C ALA A 970 -7.36 45.89 2.78
N GLN A 971 -6.60 44.83 2.44
CA GLN A 971 -6.74 44.10 1.17
C GLN A 971 -7.74 42.94 1.22
N LEU A 972 -8.30 42.64 2.41
CA LEU A 972 -9.30 41.59 2.57
C LEU A 972 -10.72 42.13 2.39
N PRO A 973 -11.66 41.30 1.90
CA PRO A 973 -13.08 41.65 1.93
C PRO A 973 -13.51 42.03 3.36
N ALA A 974 -14.33 43.07 3.50
CA ALA A 974 -14.72 43.63 4.80
C ALA A 974 -15.28 42.58 5.78
N ALA A 975 -16.07 41.63 5.27
CA ALA A 975 -16.61 40.53 6.07
C ALA A 975 -15.53 39.58 6.62
N LEU A 976 -14.47 39.31 5.84
CA LEU A 976 -13.35 38.49 6.28
C LEU A 976 -12.46 39.26 7.26
N ALA A 977 -12.17 40.54 6.98
CA ALA A 977 -11.39 41.41 7.86
C ALA A 977 -12.03 41.52 9.26
N GLN A 978 -13.36 41.65 9.34
CA GLN A 978 -14.07 41.70 10.63
C GLN A 978 -13.93 40.39 11.40
N LYS A 979 -14.11 39.24 10.74
CA LYS A 979 -13.91 37.93 11.37
C LYS A 979 -12.47 37.74 11.83
N TRP A 980 -11.50 38.17 11.01
CA TRP A 980 -10.08 38.06 11.33
C TRP A 980 -9.67 38.89 12.53
N GLY A 981 -10.20 40.12 12.64
CA GLY A 981 -9.96 40.97 13.79
C GLY A 981 -10.42 40.36 15.13
N VAL A 982 -11.35 39.40 15.10
CA VAL A 982 -11.72 38.60 16.28
C VAL A 982 -10.67 37.51 16.55
N ILE A 983 -10.23 36.77 15.53
CA ILE A 983 -9.20 35.71 15.64
C ILE A 983 -7.89 36.24 16.22
N ASP A 984 -7.49 37.45 15.80
CA ASP A 984 -6.31 38.12 16.34
C ASP A 984 -6.47 38.46 17.83
N ALA A 985 -7.68 38.83 18.25
CA ALA A 985 -7.94 39.33 19.60
C ALA A 985 -8.14 38.22 20.66
N ILE A 986 -8.61 37.03 20.26
CA ILE A 986 -8.97 35.91 21.17
C ILE A 986 -7.80 35.08 21.71
N HIS A 987 -6.62 35.66 21.86
CA HIS A 987 -5.40 34.93 22.23
C HIS A 987 -5.47 34.09 23.52
N ASN A 988 -6.22 34.53 24.53
CA ASN A 988 -6.39 33.82 25.81
C ASN A 988 -7.81 33.29 26.01
N PHE A 989 -8.56 33.07 24.93
CA PHE A 989 -9.97 32.71 25.01
C PHE A 989 -10.28 31.47 25.87
N PRO A 990 -9.55 30.34 25.76
CA PRO A 990 -9.78 29.19 26.63
C PRO A 990 -9.62 29.51 28.12
N TYR A 991 -8.64 30.35 28.46
CA TYR A 991 -8.41 30.81 29.82
C TYR A 991 -9.57 31.65 30.35
N TRP A 992 -10.11 32.57 29.53
CA TRP A 992 -11.26 33.41 29.91
C TRP A 992 -12.51 32.57 30.18
N VAL A 993 -12.74 31.53 29.36
CA VAL A 993 -13.84 30.58 29.57
C VAL A 993 -13.64 29.82 30.88
N SER A 994 -12.44 29.28 31.12
CA SER A 994 -12.12 28.59 32.39
C SER A 994 -12.32 29.48 33.60
N LEU A 995 -11.86 30.73 33.55
CA LEU A 995 -12.03 31.70 34.63
C LEU A 995 -13.51 31.97 34.91
N THR A 996 -14.34 32.01 33.88
CA THR A 996 -15.79 32.20 33.98
C THR A 996 -16.46 30.99 34.63
N GLU A 997 -16.11 29.78 34.20
CA GLU A 997 -16.64 28.54 34.79
C GLU A 997 -16.19 28.36 36.25
N GLU A 998 -14.94 28.66 36.58
CA GLU A 998 -14.41 28.53 37.94
C GLU A 998 -15.02 29.54 38.91
N THR A 999 -15.35 30.74 38.44
CA THR A 999 -15.94 31.81 39.27
C THR A 999 -17.46 31.83 39.27
N GLN A 1000 -18.10 31.12 38.32
CA GLN A 1000 -19.55 31.09 38.12
C GLN A 1000 -20.16 32.50 37.97
N GLN A 1001 -19.46 33.40 37.29
CA GLN A 1001 -19.89 34.78 37.02
C GLN A 1001 -20.26 34.99 35.54
N ASP A 1002 -20.85 36.14 35.23
CA ASP A 1002 -21.13 36.53 33.84
C ASP A 1002 -19.82 36.74 33.04
N PHE A 1003 -19.76 36.20 31.83
CA PHE A 1003 -18.57 36.26 30.98
C PHE A 1003 -18.16 37.69 30.63
N THR A 1004 -19.14 38.58 30.39
CA THR A 1004 -18.88 39.99 30.05
C THR A 1004 -18.29 40.74 31.24
N LEU A 1005 -18.74 40.42 32.46
CA LEU A 1005 -18.15 40.94 33.70
C LEU A 1005 -16.69 40.48 33.86
N ILE A 1006 -16.40 39.21 33.56
CA ILE A 1006 -15.02 38.70 33.59
C ILE A 1006 -14.13 39.46 32.60
N LEU A 1007 -14.58 39.64 31.35
CA LEU A 1007 -13.85 40.41 30.34
C LEU A 1007 -13.61 41.86 30.78
N ALA A 1008 -14.64 42.54 31.31
CA ALA A 1008 -14.52 43.91 31.81
C ALA A 1008 -13.51 44.02 32.95
N LEU A 1009 -13.52 43.09 33.92
CA LEU A 1009 -12.56 43.07 35.00
C LEU A 1009 -11.13 42.74 34.52
N LEU A 1010 -10.99 41.83 33.55
CA LEU A 1010 -9.69 41.54 32.93
C LEU A 1010 -9.13 42.80 32.25
N ASP A 1011 -9.94 43.53 31.48
CA ASP A 1011 -9.54 44.78 30.83
C ASP A 1011 -9.19 45.88 31.86
N GLU A 1012 -10.02 46.04 32.89
CA GLU A 1012 -9.77 47.01 33.97
C GLU A 1012 -8.47 46.71 34.73
N VAL A 1013 -8.20 45.44 35.06
CA VAL A 1013 -6.96 45.03 35.76
C VAL A 1013 -5.75 45.18 34.83
N THR A 1014 -5.86 44.77 33.56
CA THR A 1014 -4.81 44.90 32.55
C THR A 1014 -4.42 46.36 32.36
N HIS A 1015 -5.42 47.25 32.25
CA HIS A 1015 -5.22 48.70 32.16
C HIS A 1015 -4.62 49.26 33.45
N ARG A 1016 -5.13 48.86 34.63
CA ARG A 1016 -4.66 49.35 35.92
C ARG A 1016 -3.19 48.99 36.19
N LEU A 1017 -2.74 47.85 35.69
CA LEU A 1017 -1.37 47.36 35.82
C LEU A 1017 -0.48 47.72 34.61
N ALA A 1018 -1.00 48.43 33.60
CA ALA A 1018 -0.28 48.82 32.39
C ALA A 1018 0.37 47.63 31.65
N VAL A 1019 -0.30 46.47 31.63
CA VAL A 1019 0.23 45.23 31.04
C VAL A 1019 0.43 45.36 29.53
N ASN A 1020 -0.44 46.11 28.84
CA ASN A 1020 -0.29 46.32 27.39
C ASN A 1020 1.03 47.03 27.04
N ASP A 1021 1.43 48.03 27.82
CA ASP A 1021 2.69 48.75 27.63
C ASP A 1021 3.89 47.81 27.82
N ILE A 1022 3.79 46.93 28.82
CA ILE A 1022 4.82 45.92 29.13
C ILE A 1022 4.94 44.91 27.99
N GLN A 1023 3.81 44.38 27.50
CA GLN A 1023 3.80 43.43 26.39
C GLN A 1023 4.37 44.03 25.11
N GLN A 1024 4.07 45.30 24.80
CA GLN A 1024 4.66 46.01 23.67
C GLN A 1024 6.19 46.14 23.81
N GLN A 1025 6.69 46.43 25.01
CA GLN A 1025 8.12 46.48 25.25
C GLN A 1025 8.79 45.11 25.14
N ILE A 1026 8.19 44.05 25.69
CA ILE A 1026 8.71 42.67 25.56
C ILE A 1026 8.76 42.26 24.09
N ALA A 1027 7.70 42.56 23.32
CA ALA A 1027 7.65 42.28 21.88
C ALA A 1027 8.71 43.07 21.07
N ALA A 1028 9.21 44.19 21.59
CA ALA A 1028 10.27 44.97 20.96
C ALA A 1028 11.69 44.42 21.26
N ILE A 1029 11.83 43.42 22.14
CA ILE A 1029 13.12 42.81 22.47
C ILE A 1029 13.52 41.84 21.35
N ALA A 1030 14.71 42.06 20.77
CA ALA A 1030 15.30 41.11 19.84
C ALA A 1030 15.82 39.87 20.59
N LEU A 1031 15.14 38.74 20.40
CA LEU A 1031 15.48 37.46 21.02
C LEU A 1031 16.67 36.81 20.31
N ARG A 1032 17.58 36.22 21.08
CA ARG A 1032 18.87 35.70 20.61
C ARG A 1032 18.87 34.19 20.41
N ASP A 1033 18.05 33.46 21.16
CA ASP A 1033 17.96 32.00 21.13
C ASP A 1033 16.58 31.49 21.58
N ASN A 1034 16.36 30.17 21.47
CA ASN A 1034 15.11 29.53 21.90
C ASN A 1034 14.85 29.66 23.41
N TRP A 1035 15.89 29.81 24.24
CA TRP A 1035 15.71 29.99 25.68
C TRP A 1035 15.09 31.35 25.99
N GLU A 1036 15.54 32.42 25.34
CA GLU A 1036 14.92 33.74 25.46
C GLU A 1036 13.47 33.73 24.97
N SER A 1037 13.15 32.98 23.90
CA SER A 1037 11.76 32.79 23.44
C SER A 1037 10.88 32.08 24.46
N LEU A 1038 11.39 31.01 25.10
CA LEU A 1038 10.69 30.32 26.18
C LEU A 1038 10.44 31.25 27.37
N VAL A 1039 11.45 32.05 27.76
CA VAL A 1039 11.30 33.01 28.86
C VAL A 1039 10.24 34.06 28.54
N VAL A 1040 10.17 34.57 27.31
CA VAL A 1040 9.09 35.49 26.90
C VAL A 1040 7.72 34.82 27.03
N HIS A 1041 7.61 33.57 26.59
CA HIS A 1041 6.38 32.81 26.69
C HIS A 1041 5.94 32.63 28.15
N ASP A 1042 6.85 32.18 29.02
CA ASP A 1042 6.60 32.02 30.47
C ASP A 1042 6.17 33.34 31.12
N LEU A 1043 6.82 34.45 30.76
CA LEU A 1043 6.45 35.79 31.26
C LEU A 1043 5.04 36.18 30.85
N GLN A 1044 4.65 35.88 29.61
CA GLN A 1044 3.31 36.15 29.11
C GLN A 1044 2.26 35.30 29.83
N GLU A 1045 2.52 34.01 30.00
CA GLU A 1045 1.62 33.11 30.74
C GLU A 1045 1.49 33.52 32.21
N ASP A 1046 2.60 33.82 32.89
CA ASP A 1046 2.62 34.25 34.28
C ASP A 1046 1.81 35.54 34.48
N MET A 1047 2.01 36.55 33.60
CA MET A 1047 1.23 37.79 33.66
C MET A 1047 -0.27 37.47 33.57
N GLN A 1048 -0.67 36.68 32.59
CA GLN A 1048 -2.08 36.32 32.40
C GLN A 1048 -2.64 35.54 33.60
N HIS A 1049 -1.87 34.60 34.13
CA HIS A 1049 -2.23 33.86 35.33
C HIS A 1049 -2.46 34.82 36.50
N TYR A 1050 -1.55 35.76 36.76
CA TYR A 1050 -1.68 36.70 37.87
C TYR A 1050 -2.85 37.67 37.68
N ILE A 1051 -3.11 38.15 36.46
CA ILE A 1051 -4.30 38.98 36.17
C ILE A 1051 -5.56 38.22 36.56
N GLY A 1052 -5.74 36.99 36.08
CA GLY A 1052 -6.96 36.24 36.40
C GLY A 1052 -7.06 35.86 37.87
N GLN A 1053 -5.96 35.64 38.59
CA GLN A 1053 -5.97 35.48 40.05
C GLN A 1053 -6.41 36.77 40.78
N ILE A 1054 -6.02 37.95 40.28
CA ILE A 1054 -6.49 39.23 40.82
C ILE A 1054 -8.00 39.36 40.60
N VAL A 1055 -8.49 39.03 39.39
CA VAL A 1055 -9.92 39.00 39.08
C VAL A 1055 -10.68 38.06 40.02
N LYS A 1056 -10.18 36.83 40.26
CA LYS A 1056 -10.78 35.91 41.24
C LYS A 1056 -10.87 36.52 42.64
N LYS A 1057 -9.83 37.24 43.08
CA LYS A 1057 -9.84 37.92 44.39
C LYS A 1057 -10.82 39.08 44.45
N ILE A 1058 -10.95 39.87 43.37
CA ILE A 1058 -11.95 40.94 43.29
C ILE A 1058 -13.35 40.34 43.45
N LEU A 1059 -13.66 39.28 42.68
CA LEU A 1059 -14.97 38.62 42.69
C LEU A 1059 -15.28 37.92 44.03
N ALA A 1060 -14.25 37.40 44.71
CA ALA A 1060 -14.40 36.81 46.04
C ALA A 1060 -14.53 37.87 47.16
N SER A 1061 -14.18 39.12 46.90
CA SER A 1061 -14.31 40.22 47.86
C SER A 1061 -15.72 40.79 47.88
N SER A 1062 -16.08 41.52 48.95
CA SER A 1062 -17.33 42.29 48.99
C SER A 1062 -17.34 43.50 48.04
N LEU A 1063 -16.20 43.83 47.44
CA LEU A 1063 -15.99 44.98 46.56
C LEU A 1063 -16.03 44.48 45.12
N LYS A 1064 -17.15 44.73 44.42
CA LYS A 1064 -17.41 44.21 43.07
C LYS A 1064 -16.78 45.05 41.94
N THR A 1065 -15.86 45.96 42.25
CA THR A 1065 -15.22 46.83 41.26
C THR A 1065 -13.68 46.76 41.39
N CYS A 1066 -12.97 46.86 40.26
CA CYS A 1066 -11.51 46.89 40.24
C CYS A 1066 -10.95 48.07 41.04
N GLY A 1067 -11.57 49.25 40.88
CA GLY A 1067 -11.18 50.48 41.57
C GLY A 1067 -11.18 50.33 43.09
N ASP A 1068 -12.27 49.82 43.66
CA ASP A 1068 -12.41 49.68 45.12
C ASP A 1068 -11.42 48.65 45.68
N TYR A 1069 -11.20 47.54 44.98
CA TYR A 1069 -10.25 46.51 45.41
C TYR A 1069 -8.81 47.03 45.54
N PHE A 1070 -8.35 47.84 44.58
CA PHE A 1070 -7.00 48.43 44.62
C PHE A 1070 -6.85 49.57 45.63
N THR A 1071 -7.94 50.06 46.23
CA THR A 1071 -7.89 51.05 47.32
C THR A 1071 -7.81 50.42 48.72
N LEU A 1072 -7.93 49.09 48.84
CA LEU A 1072 -7.71 48.40 50.10
C LEU A 1072 -6.28 48.65 50.61
N PRO A 1073 -6.06 49.09 51.87
CA PRO A 1073 -4.74 49.53 52.35
C PRO A 1073 -3.62 48.50 52.11
N GLU A 1074 -3.90 47.21 52.33
CA GLU A 1074 -2.95 46.12 52.11
C GLU A 1074 -2.61 45.88 50.64
N VAL A 1075 -3.57 46.07 49.74
CA VAL A 1075 -3.39 45.92 48.29
C VAL A 1075 -2.68 47.14 47.71
N GLN A 1076 -3.04 48.34 48.19
CA GLN A 1076 -2.44 49.60 47.76
C GLN A 1076 -0.93 49.67 48.06
N GLN A 1077 -0.50 49.16 49.22
CA GLN A 1077 0.93 49.06 49.55
C GLN A 1077 1.69 48.17 48.56
N ARG A 1078 1.13 47.01 48.21
CA ARG A 1078 1.73 46.07 47.25
C ARG A 1078 1.70 46.63 45.82
N LEU A 1079 0.61 47.27 45.43
CA LEU A 1079 0.47 47.95 44.14
C LEU A 1079 1.52 49.06 43.98
N THR A 1080 1.80 49.83 45.04
CA THR A 1080 2.84 50.87 45.02
C THR A 1080 4.22 50.26 44.75
N SER A 1081 4.50 49.08 45.31
CA SER A 1081 5.76 48.36 45.07
C SER A 1081 5.87 47.88 43.62
N TYR A 1082 4.79 47.34 43.05
CA TYR A 1082 4.72 47.00 41.62
C TYR A 1082 4.92 48.25 40.73
N GLN A 1083 4.27 49.36 41.04
CA GLN A 1083 4.37 50.61 40.28
C GLN A 1083 5.78 51.19 40.28
N GLN A 1084 6.55 51.04 41.37
CA GLN A 1084 7.97 51.42 41.39
C GLN A 1084 8.78 50.61 40.38
N VAL A 1085 8.64 49.27 40.39
CA VAL A 1085 9.33 48.39 39.43
C VAL A 1085 8.90 48.70 37.99
N TYR A 1086 7.61 48.96 37.77
CA TYR A 1086 7.09 49.38 36.46
C TYR A 1086 7.73 50.68 35.96
N LEU A 1087 7.82 51.71 36.81
CA LEU A 1087 8.45 52.99 36.46
C LEU A 1087 9.94 52.84 36.15
N ASP A 1088 10.65 51.99 36.88
CA ASP A 1088 12.05 51.67 36.61
C ASP A 1088 12.24 51.01 35.23
N ILE A 1089 11.32 50.11 34.84
CA ILE A 1089 11.31 49.46 33.53
C ILE A 1089 10.99 50.44 32.42
N GLN A 1090 10.03 51.35 32.62
CA GLN A 1090 9.72 52.41 31.64
C GLN A 1090 10.92 53.33 31.36
N GLN A 1091 11.85 53.46 32.31
CA GLN A 1091 13.10 54.23 32.15
C GLN A 1091 14.25 53.41 31.55
N THR A 1092 14.09 52.09 31.41
CA THR A 1092 15.11 51.17 30.91
C THR A 1092 14.85 50.81 29.43
N ALA A 1093 15.88 50.79 28.60
CA ALA A 1093 15.72 50.37 27.20
C ALA A 1093 15.37 48.86 27.12
N PRO A 1094 14.37 48.45 26.30
CA PRO A 1094 13.94 47.05 26.18
C PRO A 1094 14.97 46.23 25.41
N ARG A 1095 16.05 45.84 26.10
CA ARG A 1095 17.19 45.10 25.52
C ARG A 1095 17.44 43.73 26.14
N VAL A 1096 16.88 43.47 27.31
CA VAL A 1096 17.08 42.24 28.10
C VAL A 1096 15.80 41.87 28.84
N LEU A 1097 15.57 40.57 29.06
CA LEU A 1097 14.32 40.04 29.66
C LEU A 1097 14.29 40.11 31.19
N LEU A 1098 15.44 40.22 31.86
CA LEU A 1098 15.54 40.15 33.33
C LEU A 1098 14.65 41.16 34.08
N PRO A 1099 14.54 42.45 33.69
CA PRO A 1099 13.66 43.40 34.37
C PRO A 1099 12.19 42.96 34.33
N TYR A 1100 11.75 42.35 33.23
CA TYR A 1100 10.38 41.85 33.09
C TYR A 1100 10.11 40.64 33.98
N VAL A 1101 11.10 39.76 34.19
CA VAL A 1101 11.02 38.69 35.20
C VAL A 1101 10.80 39.26 36.60
N VAL A 1102 11.50 40.35 36.95
CA VAL A 1102 11.31 41.02 38.25
C VAL A 1102 9.92 41.66 38.34
N LEU A 1103 9.43 42.26 37.26
CA LEU A 1103 8.09 42.87 37.20
C LEU A 1103 6.98 41.84 37.40
N VAL A 1104 7.07 40.71 36.72
CA VAL A 1104 6.13 39.60 36.84
C VAL A 1104 6.11 39.04 38.26
N ARG A 1105 7.28 38.94 38.92
CA ARG A 1105 7.34 38.60 40.35
C ARG A 1105 6.71 39.67 41.25
N ALA A 1106 6.92 40.95 40.96
CA ALA A 1106 6.28 42.04 41.69
C ALA A 1106 4.75 42.03 41.51
N MET A 1107 4.28 41.63 40.33
CA MET A 1107 2.87 41.41 40.05
C MET A 1107 2.29 40.25 40.86
N ALA A 1108 3.02 39.15 41.00
CA ALA A 1108 2.66 38.07 41.92
C ALA A 1108 2.54 38.55 43.38
N HIS A 1109 3.37 39.50 43.80
CA HIS A 1109 3.32 40.06 45.15
C HIS A 1109 2.04 40.87 45.42
N VAL A 1110 1.42 41.45 44.39
CA VAL A 1110 0.09 42.12 44.51
C VAL A 1110 -0.97 41.14 45.04
N LEU A 1111 -0.85 39.85 44.73
CA LEU A 1111 -1.72 38.78 45.25
C LEU A 1111 -1.43 38.40 46.71
N GLY A 1112 -0.40 38.96 47.36
CA GLY A 1112 -0.03 38.59 48.73
C GLY A 1112 0.71 37.26 48.85
N LYS A 1113 1.21 36.72 47.74
CA LYS A 1113 2.20 35.64 47.75
C LYS A 1113 3.58 36.24 48.06
N LYS A 1114 4.35 35.60 48.95
CA LYS A 1114 5.73 36.00 49.26
C LYS A 1114 6.68 35.57 48.16
#